data_AF-A0A6B3X342-F1
#
_entry.id   AF-A0A6B3X342-F1
#
_cell.length_a   1.000
_cell.length_b   1.000
_cell.length_c   1.000
_cell.angle_alpha   90.00
_cell.angle_beta   90.00
_cell.angle_gamma   90.00
#
_symmetry.space_group_name_H-M   'P 1'
#
loop_
_entity.id
_entity.type
_entity.pdbx_description
1 polymer ?
#
loop_
_entity_poly.entity_id
_entity_poly.type
_entity_poly.pdbx_seq_one_letter_code
_entity_poly.pdbx_strand_id
1 'polypeptide(L)'
;MIERNLFNIINKYLPMGSQIIVEEDNNNEPLIIKADLNGYGLGEIIVAYRWQEENYIMVLERYCNQWSVIDNIRGKGYDISYLKVAPITDNAMDNLIIGWRRGAIWSELDILQWTPYGFKRVIDEGIYYSKIEVENMKSVKAMNGKNEIALWLHDTAGAYKVEIYRWSLGKLVKAEDVYPYYFKKVIDFYKTKLQEEPDLPVYWYYLADAQIKGEMYEDALKSIDKALELPKAYPSKKELIKLRDYILYYKKCKNINLYSAPMNTIKGVRWGYINEKGEFLIKPLYNLALEFQCNGLAVVEIDNLYGIIDENQNYIVKHKYGFISDFSEERAIVIDNERFNIINEEGEELIPKTENYSYIGNFKEGRAQYGVIDSNKGYLYGYLDREGRVIIPAQYEYGNDFYEGKAVVRIKENEYALVNINGEILNKYEYASVGNLREGLLSFKKDMGEKYGFIDEDGNVVIKPQFTYAQDFSEGRSVVNVSGNIMNNYGVIDKEGNYIITPKYNDIILLGENRVAVGVAIDKTSPFIGSKYAIADTEGNILTDFIYYEVSNYKNGIASAYDDKNTFFIDKEGNKIENLPIVEGSGTLTVENELIKAYVDYKISYFDKEGNLIWEENSVISLNNQYKVIEEKYKPNKDYLVYYPKVKGMGDKDLEDEVNNRLKSLSEVKPIEENVQLEYNYLGDFKIEFFNKNLLELELDGYNFHFGAAHGIPSKIYTKIDLTTGEFYELKDLFKEDSDYVKVLSDIIGQQIKNNPEYSYIFPDTYNGIKEDQPFYVSQNTLYIYFYPYEIAPYAAGFPTFKIPYKDIIDIINEAGAFWMSFN
;
A
#
# COMPACT_ATOMS: atom_id res chain seq x y z
N MET A 1 31.52 43.28 -34.90
CA MET A 1 32.89 43.59 -34.40
C MET A 1 33.23 42.80 -33.13
N ILE A 2 32.24 42.42 -32.30
CA ILE A 2 32.40 41.60 -31.08
C ILE A 2 32.75 40.13 -31.41
N GLU A 3 32.09 39.50 -32.39
CA GLU A 3 32.36 38.11 -32.81
C GLU A 3 33.78 37.89 -33.36
N ARG A 4 34.31 38.82 -34.17
CA ARG A 4 35.69 38.74 -34.69
C ARG A 4 36.74 38.70 -33.57
N ASN A 5 36.43 39.26 -32.40
CA ASN A 5 37.33 39.23 -31.24
C ASN A 5 37.27 37.86 -30.53
N LEU A 6 36.08 37.26 -30.43
CA LEU A 6 35.87 35.94 -29.81
C LEU A 6 36.62 34.82 -30.56
N PHE A 7 36.51 34.80 -31.89
CA PHE A 7 37.24 33.84 -32.73
C PHE A 7 38.77 33.97 -32.58
N ASN A 8 39.29 35.20 -32.49
CA ASN A 8 40.72 35.44 -32.27
C ASN A 8 41.20 34.96 -30.89
N ILE A 9 40.32 34.92 -29.89
CA ILE A 9 40.61 34.36 -28.57
C ILE A 9 40.63 32.84 -28.67
N ILE A 10 39.56 32.23 -29.18
CA ILE A 10 39.39 30.78 -29.28
C ILE A 10 40.50 30.12 -30.12
N ASN A 11 40.82 30.67 -31.29
CA ASN A 11 41.82 30.12 -32.21
C ASN A 11 43.23 30.02 -31.60
N LYS A 12 43.54 30.74 -30.52
CA LYS A 12 44.83 30.63 -29.82
C LYS A 12 44.95 29.35 -28.99
N TYR A 13 43.81 28.78 -28.59
CA TYR A 13 43.75 27.62 -27.69
C TYR A 13 43.33 26.34 -28.41
N LEU A 14 42.74 26.46 -29.61
CA LEU A 14 42.35 25.32 -30.43
C LEU A 14 43.58 24.52 -30.91
N PRO A 15 43.54 23.18 -30.85
CA PRO A 15 44.57 22.33 -31.45
C PRO A 15 44.73 22.61 -32.94
N MET A 16 45.97 22.54 -33.44
CA MET A 16 46.25 22.70 -34.87
C MET A 16 45.50 21.63 -35.67
N GLY A 17 44.79 22.06 -36.72
CA GLY A 17 43.97 21.19 -37.58
C GLY A 17 42.56 20.91 -37.06
N SER A 18 42.18 21.47 -35.91
CA SER A 18 40.80 21.41 -35.42
C SER A 18 39.84 22.30 -36.22
N GLN A 19 38.54 22.00 -36.14
CA GLN A 19 37.47 22.77 -36.77
C GLN A 19 36.37 23.05 -35.74
N ILE A 20 35.92 24.30 -35.62
CA ILE A 20 34.76 24.63 -34.78
C ILE A 20 33.52 23.99 -35.38
N ILE A 21 32.69 23.34 -34.55
CA ILE A 21 31.43 22.72 -34.97
C ILE A 21 30.39 23.83 -35.17
N VAL A 22 29.56 23.70 -36.20
CA VAL A 22 28.51 24.67 -36.56
C VAL A 22 27.14 24.03 -36.46
N GLU A 23 26.13 24.82 -36.12
CA GLU A 23 24.74 24.37 -36.04
C GLU A 23 24.10 24.36 -37.43
N GLU A 24 23.88 23.16 -38.01
CA GLU A 24 23.34 22.99 -39.36
C GLU A 24 21.95 23.62 -39.54
N ASP A 25 21.12 23.58 -38.48
CA ASP A 25 19.74 24.09 -38.49
C ASP A 25 19.63 25.60 -38.22
N ASN A 26 20.75 26.27 -37.87
CA ASN A 26 20.80 27.69 -37.53
C ASN A 26 21.88 28.41 -38.35
N ASN A 27 21.68 28.48 -39.68
CA ASN A 27 22.54 29.22 -40.62
C ASN A 27 24.05 28.86 -40.58
N ASN A 28 24.42 27.66 -40.11
CA ASN A 28 25.81 27.26 -39.88
C ASN A 28 26.55 28.20 -38.92
N GLU A 29 25.88 28.72 -37.90
CA GLU A 29 26.51 29.49 -36.85
C GLU A 29 27.46 28.60 -36.02
N PRO A 30 28.65 29.10 -35.62
CA PRO A 30 29.57 28.37 -34.76
C PRO A 30 28.91 28.10 -33.39
N LEU A 31 29.04 26.86 -32.90
CA LEU A 31 28.56 26.48 -31.57
C LEU A 31 29.46 27.06 -30.48
N ILE A 32 29.23 28.33 -30.18
CA ILE A 32 29.93 29.09 -29.14
C ILE A 32 28.90 29.72 -28.20
N ILE A 33 29.00 29.39 -26.91
CA ILE A 33 28.14 29.96 -25.86
C ILE A 33 28.99 30.80 -24.92
N LYS A 34 28.43 31.92 -24.48
CA LYS A 34 28.96 32.69 -23.36
C LYS A 34 27.99 32.63 -22.19
N ALA A 35 28.40 32.00 -21.09
CA ALA A 35 27.56 31.83 -19.91
C ALA A 35 28.41 31.90 -18.63
N ASP A 36 27.80 32.27 -17.51
CA ASP A 36 28.45 32.29 -16.19
C ASP A 36 28.21 30.95 -15.50
N LEU A 37 29.16 30.03 -15.66
CA LEU A 37 29.06 28.65 -15.18
C LEU A 37 29.51 28.50 -13.73
N ASN A 38 30.29 29.45 -13.21
CA ASN A 38 30.87 29.42 -11.86
C ASN A 38 30.21 30.40 -10.88
N GLY A 39 29.31 31.28 -11.34
CA GLY A 39 28.55 32.21 -10.52
C GLY A 39 29.32 33.45 -10.07
N TYR A 40 30.49 33.72 -10.66
CA TYR A 40 31.33 34.89 -10.32
C TYR A 40 31.04 36.13 -11.17
N GLY A 41 30.03 36.10 -12.06
CA GLY A 41 29.58 37.23 -12.86
C GLY A 41 30.45 37.54 -14.09
N LEU A 42 31.43 36.69 -14.40
CA LEU A 42 32.34 36.82 -15.55
C LEU A 42 32.16 35.64 -16.50
N GLY A 43 31.22 35.74 -17.45
CA GLY A 43 30.90 34.59 -18.30
C GLY A 43 32.06 33.98 -19.08
N GLU A 44 32.21 32.66 -18.96
CA GLU A 44 33.12 31.77 -19.68
C GLU A 44 32.75 31.69 -21.17
N ILE A 45 33.73 31.30 -22.01
CA ILE A 45 33.50 30.96 -23.41
C ILE A 45 33.51 29.44 -23.54
N ILE A 46 32.40 28.87 -23.99
CA ILE A 46 32.23 27.46 -24.28
C ILE A 46 32.24 27.30 -25.80
N VAL A 47 33.11 26.46 -26.35
CA VAL A 47 33.19 26.22 -27.80
C VAL A 47 33.23 24.74 -28.11
N ALA A 48 32.35 24.32 -29.02
CA ALA A 48 32.38 22.99 -29.61
C ALA A 48 33.34 22.94 -30.80
N TYR A 49 34.22 21.96 -30.83
CA TYR A 49 35.13 21.75 -31.94
C TYR A 49 35.40 20.27 -32.19
N ARG A 50 35.83 19.96 -33.40
CA ARG A 50 36.23 18.62 -33.84
C ARG A 50 37.73 18.57 -34.06
N TRP A 51 38.37 17.53 -33.55
CA TRP A 51 39.80 17.29 -33.71
C TRP A 51 40.07 15.78 -33.73
N GLN A 52 40.87 15.31 -34.70
CA GLN A 52 41.19 13.88 -34.88
C GLN A 52 39.94 12.96 -34.91
N GLU A 53 38.92 13.36 -35.66
CA GLU A 53 37.63 12.64 -35.80
C GLU A 53 36.78 12.55 -34.53
N GLU A 54 37.13 13.32 -33.50
CA GLU A 54 36.40 13.36 -32.24
C GLU A 54 35.90 14.76 -31.90
N ASN A 55 34.80 14.82 -31.16
CA ASN A 55 34.18 16.07 -30.74
C ASN A 55 34.61 16.45 -29.34
N TYR A 56 34.78 17.75 -29.14
CA TYR A 56 35.25 18.32 -27.88
C TYR A 56 34.46 19.58 -27.55
N ILE A 57 34.23 19.81 -26.27
CA ILE A 57 33.84 21.11 -25.74
C ILE A 57 35.02 21.69 -24.97
N MET A 58 35.53 22.83 -25.41
CA MET A 58 36.52 23.61 -24.66
C MET A 58 35.82 24.72 -23.89
N VAL A 59 36.24 24.91 -22.64
CA VAL A 59 35.76 26.01 -21.79
C VAL A 59 36.93 26.91 -21.44
N LEU A 60 36.77 28.21 -21.69
CA LEU A 60 37.75 29.25 -21.40
C LEU A 60 37.25 30.18 -20.30
N GLU A 61 38.09 30.42 -19.30
CA GLU A 61 37.86 31.42 -18.26
C GLU A 61 38.80 32.61 -18.45
N ARG A 62 38.39 33.79 -18.01
CA ARG A 62 39.22 35.00 -18.02
C ARG A 62 39.68 35.39 -16.62
N TYR A 63 40.97 35.23 -16.36
CA TYR A 63 41.61 35.64 -15.11
C TYR A 63 42.70 36.69 -15.38
N CYS A 64 42.76 37.78 -14.60
CA CYS A 64 43.76 38.85 -14.72
C CYS A 64 44.00 39.37 -16.16
N ASN A 65 42.93 39.55 -16.95
CA ASN A 65 42.98 39.97 -18.37
C ASN A 65 43.60 38.96 -19.35
N GLN A 66 43.80 37.71 -18.95
CA GLN A 66 44.22 36.61 -19.82
C GLN A 66 43.16 35.52 -19.85
N TRP A 67 43.05 34.82 -20.98
CA TRP A 67 42.17 33.66 -21.12
C TRP A 67 42.97 32.38 -20.87
N SER A 68 42.35 31.39 -20.23
CA SER A 68 42.95 30.06 -20.02
C SER A 68 41.91 28.98 -20.26
N VAL A 69 42.35 27.83 -20.80
CA VAL A 69 41.51 26.63 -20.89
C VAL A 69 41.35 26.08 -19.48
N ILE A 70 40.12 26.02 -19.00
CA ILE A 70 39.77 25.48 -17.68
C ILE A 70 39.26 24.04 -17.78
N ASP A 71 38.70 23.66 -18.92
CA ASP A 71 38.34 22.28 -19.22
C ASP A 71 38.29 22.02 -20.73
N ASN A 72 38.48 20.77 -21.11
CA ASN A 72 38.39 20.29 -22.48
C ASN A 72 37.73 18.90 -22.50
N ILE A 73 36.41 18.89 -22.64
CA ILE A 73 35.56 17.72 -22.48
C ILE A 73 35.49 16.97 -23.80
N ARG A 74 35.95 15.72 -23.81
CA ARG A 74 35.77 14.80 -24.94
C ARG A 74 34.34 14.29 -24.99
N GLY A 75 33.75 14.35 -26.18
CA GLY A 75 32.41 13.89 -26.51
C GLY A 75 32.37 12.58 -27.28
N LYS A 76 31.18 11.99 -27.34
CA LYS A 76 30.91 10.78 -28.11
C LYS A 76 30.16 11.13 -29.41
N GLY A 77 30.15 10.21 -30.37
CA GLY A 77 29.43 10.42 -31.64
C GLY A 77 30.21 11.24 -32.66
N TYR A 78 29.57 11.56 -33.80
CA TYR A 78 30.25 12.19 -34.95
C TYR A 78 29.97 13.69 -35.08
N ASP A 79 29.05 14.24 -34.30
CA ASP A 79 28.65 15.65 -34.33
C ASP A 79 27.94 16.07 -33.02
N ILE A 80 27.59 17.34 -32.85
CA ILE A 80 26.82 17.88 -31.71
C ILE A 80 25.50 18.47 -32.22
N SER A 81 24.37 17.92 -31.78
CA SER A 81 23.03 18.34 -32.20
C SER A 81 22.38 19.36 -31.27
N TYR A 82 22.92 19.56 -30.07
CA TYR A 82 22.39 20.49 -29.09
C TYR A 82 23.48 20.96 -28.15
N LEU A 83 23.49 22.26 -27.86
CA LEU A 83 24.37 22.85 -26.86
C LEU A 83 23.61 23.99 -26.18
N LYS A 84 23.35 23.87 -24.88
CA LYS A 84 22.64 24.90 -24.10
C LYS A 84 23.17 24.98 -22.68
N VAL A 85 23.04 26.16 -22.08
CA VAL A 85 23.30 26.39 -20.66
C VAL A 85 21.98 26.74 -19.96
N ALA A 86 21.65 26.03 -18.89
CA ALA A 86 20.44 26.25 -18.09
C ALA A 86 20.53 25.61 -16.69
N PRO A 87 19.80 26.11 -15.69
CA PRO A 87 19.78 25.53 -14.34
C PRO A 87 18.97 24.23 -14.35
N ILE A 88 19.63 23.07 -14.42
CA ILE A 88 18.95 21.77 -14.35
C ILE A 88 18.99 21.24 -12.92
N THR A 89 20.18 21.23 -12.31
CA THR A 89 20.41 20.53 -11.04
C THR A 89 20.20 21.40 -9.82
N ASP A 90 20.42 22.72 -9.93
CA ASP A 90 20.29 23.73 -8.87
C ASP A 90 19.74 25.04 -9.48
N ASN A 91 19.05 25.85 -8.68
CA ASN A 91 18.62 27.21 -9.05
C ASN A 91 19.78 28.21 -9.08
N ALA A 92 20.87 27.94 -8.36
CA ALA A 92 22.01 28.84 -8.22
C ALA A 92 23.15 28.57 -9.21
N MET A 93 23.12 27.44 -9.92
CA MET A 93 24.17 27.03 -10.84
C MET A 93 23.61 26.53 -12.15
N ASP A 94 24.18 27.01 -13.23
CA ASP A 94 23.85 26.54 -14.56
C ASP A 94 24.59 25.24 -14.90
N ASN A 95 23.92 24.41 -15.70
CA ASN A 95 24.47 23.18 -16.26
C ASN A 95 24.72 23.36 -17.75
N LEU A 96 25.78 22.72 -18.25
CA LEU A 96 26.01 22.57 -19.69
C LEU A 96 25.31 21.31 -20.19
N ILE A 97 24.38 21.49 -21.12
CA ILE A 97 23.53 20.43 -21.68
C ILE A 97 23.99 20.19 -23.11
N ILE A 98 24.35 18.94 -23.41
CA ILE A 98 24.96 18.56 -24.68
C ILE A 98 24.17 17.43 -25.32
N GLY A 99 23.96 17.55 -26.62
CA GLY A 99 23.44 16.51 -27.49
C GLY A 99 24.52 15.89 -28.34
N TRP A 100 25.05 14.75 -27.95
CA TRP A 100 26.03 14.01 -28.74
C TRP A 100 25.33 13.28 -29.88
N ARG A 101 25.53 13.69 -31.14
CA ARG A 101 24.83 13.08 -32.28
C ARG A 101 25.38 11.68 -32.56
N ARG A 102 24.52 10.67 -32.44
CA ARG A 102 24.86 9.24 -32.57
C ARG A 102 24.37 8.63 -33.88
N GLY A 103 23.38 9.24 -34.53
CA GLY A 103 22.85 8.83 -35.82
C GLY A 103 22.07 9.95 -36.49
N ALA A 104 21.46 9.66 -37.64
CA ALA A 104 20.71 10.64 -38.41
C ALA A 104 19.55 11.27 -37.64
N ILE A 105 18.93 10.52 -36.71
CA ILE A 105 17.72 10.92 -35.99
C ILE A 105 17.94 10.97 -34.48
N TRP A 106 19.04 10.41 -33.95
CA TRP A 106 19.22 10.20 -32.50
C TRP A 106 20.47 10.89 -31.98
N SER A 107 20.32 11.52 -30.83
CA SER A 107 21.39 12.11 -30.04
C SER A 107 21.34 11.57 -28.63
N GLU A 108 22.51 11.41 -28.01
CA GLU A 108 22.64 11.03 -26.61
C GLU A 108 22.79 12.30 -25.77
N LEU A 109 21.97 12.41 -24.73
CA LEU A 109 21.97 13.54 -23.79
C LEU A 109 23.14 13.40 -22.83
N ASP A 110 23.85 14.51 -22.59
CA ASP A 110 24.85 14.65 -21.55
C ASP A 110 24.57 15.95 -20.78
N ILE A 111 24.75 15.93 -19.46
CA ILE A 111 24.57 17.09 -18.58
C ILE A 111 25.81 17.19 -17.70
N LEU A 112 26.47 18.34 -17.78
CA LEU A 112 27.70 18.62 -17.08
C LEU A 112 27.46 19.71 -16.04
N GLN A 113 27.95 19.46 -14.83
CA GLN A 113 27.95 20.41 -13.72
C GLN A 113 29.36 20.93 -13.48
N TRP A 114 29.51 22.23 -13.34
CA TRP A 114 30.77 22.84 -12.95
C TRP A 114 31.13 22.46 -11.50
N THR A 115 32.41 22.15 -11.27
CA THR A 115 32.98 21.94 -9.93
C THR A 115 34.34 22.64 -9.82
N PRO A 116 34.89 22.88 -8.61
CA PRO A 116 36.24 23.42 -8.45
C PRO A 116 37.37 22.61 -9.10
N TYR A 117 37.08 21.36 -9.50
CA TYR A 117 38.03 20.45 -10.15
C TYR A 117 37.76 20.25 -11.65
N GLY A 118 36.85 21.04 -12.26
CA GLY A 118 36.40 20.91 -13.64
C GLY A 118 34.96 20.39 -13.76
N PHE A 119 34.51 20.09 -14.97
CA PHE A 119 33.16 19.59 -15.22
C PHE A 119 33.00 18.13 -14.80
N LYS A 120 31.87 17.84 -14.16
CA LYS A 120 31.43 16.50 -13.80
C LYS A 120 30.15 16.15 -14.56
N ARG A 121 30.10 14.97 -15.18
CA ARG A 121 28.86 14.38 -15.71
C ARG A 121 27.91 14.03 -14.57
N VAL A 122 26.66 14.47 -14.67
CA VAL A 122 25.67 14.25 -13.62
C VAL A 122 24.59 13.23 -14.00
N ILE A 123 24.45 12.88 -15.27
CA ILE A 123 23.53 11.82 -15.72
C ILE A 123 24.31 10.59 -16.20
N ASP A 124 23.64 9.44 -16.15
CA ASP A 124 24.13 8.20 -16.73
C ASP A 124 24.06 8.23 -18.26
N GLU A 125 24.87 7.38 -18.90
CA GLU A 125 24.87 7.20 -20.34
C GLU A 125 23.60 6.48 -20.83
N GLY A 126 23.28 6.64 -22.11
CA GLY A 126 22.17 5.92 -22.75
C GLY A 126 20.81 6.63 -22.73
N ILE A 127 20.75 7.93 -22.40
CA ILE A 127 19.54 8.74 -22.58
C ILE A 127 19.51 9.30 -23.99
N TYR A 128 18.62 8.80 -24.85
CA TYR A 128 18.53 9.21 -26.26
C TYR A 128 17.31 10.07 -26.56
N TYR A 129 17.44 10.97 -27.53
CA TYR A 129 16.35 11.79 -28.03
C TYR A 129 16.52 12.11 -29.52
N SER A 130 15.42 12.53 -30.16
CA SER A 130 15.40 13.07 -31.53
C SER A 130 15.19 14.58 -31.56
N LYS A 131 14.39 15.12 -30.62
CA LYS A 131 14.34 16.55 -30.31
C LYS A 131 14.39 16.76 -28.80
N ILE A 132 14.91 17.91 -28.40
CA ILE A 132 15.05 18.29 -27.00
C ILE A 132 14.58 19.72 -26.82
N GLU A 133 13.88 19.97 -25.73
CA GLU A 133 13.57 21.32 -25.27
C GLU A 133 13.87 21.44 -23.79
N VAL A 134 14.42 22.58 -23.40
CA VAL A 134 14.80 22.85 -22.01
C VAL A 134 14.21 24.19 -21.62
N GLU A 135 13.26 24.19 -20.69
CA GLU A 135 12.56 25.38 -20.22
C GLU A 135 12.10 25.24 -18.78
N ASN A 136 11.86 26.37 -18.12
CA ASN A 136 11.21 26.38 -16.81
C ASN A 136 9.70 26.17 -17.02
N MET A 137 9.22 24.97 -16.76
CA MET A 137 7.82 24.61 -16.99
C MET A 137 6.97 24.95 -15.77
N LYS A 138 5.78 25.52 -16.00
CA LYS A 138 4.90 25.91 -14.89
C LYS A 138 4.15 24.69 -14.37
N SER A 139 4.34 24.34 -13.10
CA SER A 139 3.53 23.34 -12.39
C SER A 139 2.38 24.01 -11.62
N VAL A 140 1.25 23.33 -11.49
CA VAL A 140 0.15 23.73 -10.57
C VAL A 140 0.61 23.65 -9.10
N LYS A 141 1.68 22.91 -8.82
CA LYS A 141 2.27 22.68 -7.48
C LYS A 141 3.58 23.43 -7.22
N ALA A 142 3.98 24.35 -8.12
CA ALA A 142 5.10 25.29 -8.00
C ALA A 142 6.43 24.75 -7.42
N MET A 143 7.40 24.45 -8.30
CA MET A 143 8.82 24.59 -7.98
C MET A 143 9.38 25.74 -8.81
N ASN A 144 9.84 26.82 -8.16
CA ASN A 144 10.43 27.96 -8.86
C ASN A 144 11.95 27.73 -9.04
N GLY A 145 12.45 27.87 -10.27
CA GLY A 145 13.86 28.17 -10.58
C GLY A 145 14.64 27.19 -11.46
N LYS A 146 14.31 25.89 -11.49
CA LYS A 146 14.99 24.88 -12.34
C LYS A 146 14.26 24.69 -13.66
N ASN A 147 14.98 24.24 -14.68
CA ASN A 147 14.41 23.88 -15.97
C ASN A 147 14.16 22.38 -16.06
N GLU A 148 13.02 22.04 -16.63
CA GLU A 148 12.69 20.70 -17.10
C GLU A 148 13.21 20.46 -18.52
N ILE A 149 13.37 19.19 -18.86
CA ILE A 149 13.86 18.71 -20.15
C ILE A 149 12.76 17.88 -20.81
N ALA A 150 12.21 18.38 -21.90
CA ALA A 150 11.35 17.59 -22.77
C ALA A 150 12.18 16.83 -23.79
N LEU A 151 12.07 15.50 -23.78
CA LEU A 151 12.70 14.64 -24.78
C LEU A 151 11.64 14.08 -25.71
N TRP A 152 11.84 14.33 -27.01
CA TRP A 152 11.02 13.81 -28.09
C TRP A 152 11.79 12.68 -28.75
N LEU A 153 11.38 11.45 -28.52
CA LEU A 153 11.95 10.27 -29.11
C LEU A 153 11.14 9.92 -30.36
N HIS A 154 11.77 9.94 -31.54
CA HIS A 154 11.11 9.49 -32.77
C HIS A 154 10.60 8.06 -32.62
N ASP A 155 9.50 7.76 -33.28
CA ASP A 155 8.93 6.41 -33.29
C ASP A 155 8.81 5.94 -34.75
N THR A 156 7.72 6.33 -35.41
CA THR A 156 7.49 6.01 -36.82
C THR A 156 6.81 7.17 -37.53
N ALA A 157 6.95 7.24 -38.85
CA ALA A 157 6.52 8.38 -39.66
C ALA A 157 7.06 9.71 -39.07
N GLY A 158 6.20 10.72 -38.91
CA GLY A 158 6.53 11.97 -38.22
C GLY A 158 6.20 12.00 -36.74
N ALA A 159 5.98 10.84 -36.10
CA ALA A 159 5.54 10.74 -34.72
C ALA A 159 6.70 10.61 -33.72
N TYR A 160 6.46 11.09 -32.51
CA TYR A 160 7.40 11.16 -31.40
C TYR A 160 6.72 10.78 -30.09
N LYS A 161 7.35 9.90 -29.32
CA LYS A 161 7.05 9.74 -27.90
C LYS A 161 7.68 10.89 -27.13
N VAL A 162 6.88 11.61 -26.35
CA VAL A 162 7.35 12.76 -25.57
C VAL A 162 7.27 12.45 -24.08
N GLU A 163 8.36 12.69 -23.37
CA GLU A 163 8.44 12.59 -21.91
C GLU A 163 9.18 13.81 -21.36
N ILE A 164 8.77 14.28 -20.18
CA ILE A 164 9.39 15.43 -19.51
C ILE A 164 10.15 14.94 -18.30
N TYR A 165 11.38 15.42 -18.15
CA TYR A 165 12.26 15.07 -17.05
C TYR A 165 12.59 16.31 -16.23
N ARG A 166 12.72 16.12 -14.93
CA ARG A 166 13.34 17.09 -14.03
C ARG A 166 14.47 16.45 -13.26
N TRP A 167 15.39 17.28 -12.82
CA TRP A 167 16.36 16.85 -11.83
C TRP A 167 15.71 16.72 -10.46
N SER A 168 15.71 15.52 -9.91
CA SER A 168 15.27 15.25 -8.54
C SER A 168 16.09 14.14 -7.95
N LEU A 169 16.49 14.28 -6.68
CA LEU A 169 17.20 13.23 -5.94
C LEU A 169 18.46 12.70 -6.67
N GLY A 170 19.23 13.60 -7.31
CA GLY A 170 20.52 13.25 -7.94
C GLY A 170 20.42 12.57 -9.30
N LYS A 171 19.24 12.49 -9.91
CA LYS A 171 19.03 11.93 -11.26
C LYS A 171 17.92 12.65 -12.01
N LEU A 172 17.77 12.34 -13.30
CA LEU A 172 16.58 12.74 -14.06
C LEU A 172 15.42 11.79 -13.73
N VAL A 173 14.29 12.36 -13.31
CA VAL A 173 13.02 11.66 -13.07
C VAL A 173 11.92 12.27 -13.93
N LYS A 174 10.87 11.51 -14.23
CA LYS A 174 9.72 12.04 -14.96
C LYS A 174 9.03 13.15 -14.16
N ALA A 175 8.67 14.24 -14.83
CA ALA A 175 8.04 15.41 -14.25
C ALA A 175 6.56 15.47 -14.65
N GLU A 176 5.75 14.54 -14.15
CA GLU A 176 4.34 14.40 -14.56
C GLU A 176 3.47 15.59 -14.12
N ASP A 177 3.84 16.27 -13.04
CA ASP A 177 3.14 17.45 -12.52
C ASP A 177 3.20 18.67 -13.47
N VAL A 178 4.17 18.72 -14.39
CA VAL A 178 4.24 19.77 -15.44
C VAL A 178 3.65 19.32 -16.77
N TYR A 179 3.18 18.08 -16.88
CA TYR A 179 2.57 17.60 -18.11
C TYR A 179 1.37 18.46 -18.55
N PRO A 180 0.44 18.89 -17.66
CA PRO A 180 -0.66 19.78 -18.05
C PRO A 180 -0.22 21.10 -18.67
N TYR A 181 1.00 21.57 -18.36
CA TYR A 181 1.59 22.75 -18.97
C TYR A 181 2.20 22.44 -20.33
N TYR A 182 3.14 21.49 -20.39
CA TYR A 182 3.93 21.25 -21.60
C TYR A 182 3.12 20.55 -22.71
N PHE A 183 2.25 19.61 -22.34
CA PHE A 183 1.52 18.82 -23.34
C PHE A 183 0.49 19.62 -24.13
N LYS A 184 0.14 20.85 -23.75
CA LYS A 184 -0.61 21.77 -24.62
C LYS A 184 0.09 21.94 -25.97
N LYS A 185 1.42 22.09 -25.95
CA LYS A 185 2.26 22.22 -27.15
C LYS A 185 2.28 20.92 -27.96
N VAL A 186 2.39 19.78 -27.30
CA VAL A 186 2.42 18.45 -27.96
C VAL A 186 1.08 18.14 -28.62
N ILE A 187 -0.03 18.50 -27.96
CA ILE A 187 -1.39 18.39 -28.49
C ILE A 187 -1.53 19.21 -29.78
N ASP A 188 -1.08 20.46 -29.78
CA ASP A 188 -1.14 21.32 -30.97
C ASP A 188 -0.29 20.77 -32.12
N PHE A 189 0.91 20.24 -31.82
CA PHE A 189 1.75 19.57 -32.80
C PHE A 189 1.02 18.42 -33.50
N TYR A 190 0.37 17.53 -32.74
CA TYR A 190 -0.36 16.40 -33.33
C TYR A 190 -1.65 16.79 -34.02
N LYS A 191 -2.35 17.83 -33.54
CA LYS A 191 -3.50 18.41 -34.26
C LYS A 191 -3.08 18.92 -35.64
N THR A 192 -1.93 19.60 -35.75
CA THR A 192 -1.39 20.02 -37.06
C THR A 192 -1.03 18.82 -37.93
N LYS A 193 -0.38 17.79 -37.37
CA LYS A 193 -0.04 16.57 -38.12
C LYS A 193 -1.29 15.86 -38.67
N LEU A 194 -2.39 15.85 -37.92
CA LEU A 194 -3.66 15.27 -38.36
C LEU A 194 -4.40 16.14 -39.38
N GLN A 195 -4.10 17.44 -39.50
CA GLN A 195 -4.59 18.25 -40.64
C GLN A 195 -3.89 17.84 -41.95
N GLU A 196 -2.63 17.42 -41.87
CA GLU A 196 -1.84 16.95 -43.02
C GLU A 196 -2.19 15.50 -43.40
N GLU A 197 -2.27 14.60 -42.42
CA GLU A 197 -2.48 13.17 -42.61
C GLU A 197 -3.52 12.62 -41.61
N PRO A 198 -4.82 12.87 -41.81
CA PRO A 198 -5.87 12.50 -40.86
C PRO A 198 -6.10 10.99 -40.72
N ASP A 199 -5.70 10.20 -41.71
CA ASP A 199 -5.89 8.74 -41.72
C ASP A 199 -4.72 7.99 -41.08
N LEU A 200 -3.72 8.70 -40.51
CA LEU A 200 -2.55 8.07 -39.91
C LEU A 200 -2.79 7.69 -38.43
N PRO A 201 -2.89 6.39 -38.08
CA PRO A 201 -3.31 5.93 -36.75
C PRO A 201 -2.35 6.32 -35.63
N VAL A 202 -1.05 6.37 -35.93
CA VAL A 202 -0.02 6.75 -34.95
C VAL A 202 -0.17 8.20 -34.46
N TYR A 203 -0.65 9.11 -35.30
CA TYR A 203 -0.90 10.50 -34.89
C TYR A 203 -2.11 10.62 -33.96
N TRP A 204 -3.16 9.83 -34.20
CA TRP A 204 -4.29 9.76 -33.27
C TRP A 204 -3.89 9.18 -31.91
N TYR A 205 -3.06 8.13 -31.92
CA TYR A 205 -2.53 7.55 -30.69
C TYR A 205 -1.70 8.55 -29.87
N TYR A 206 -0.73 9.23 -30.48
CA TYR A 206 0.08 10.21 -29.75
C TYR A 206 -0.67 11.50 -29.43
N LEU A 207 -1.71 11.87 -30.19
CA LEU A 207 -2.65 12.91 -29.78
C LEU A 207 -3.37 12.49 -28.50
N ALA A 208 -3.86 11.25 -28.42
CA ALA A 208 -4.49 10.72 -27.22
C ALA A 208 -3.53 10.68 -26.03
N ASP A 209 -2.31 10.15 -26.19
CA ASP A 209 -1.25 10.17 -25.17
C ASP A 209 -1.00 11.59 -24.66
N ALA A 210 -0.87 12.54 -25.58
CA ALA A 210 -0.65 13.93 -25.24
C ALA A 210 -1.84 14.56 -24.49
N GLN A 211 -3.06 14.23 -24.89
CA GLN A 211 -4.28 14.66 -24.21
C GLN A 211 -4.40 14.07 -22.81
N ILE A 212 -4.04 12.80 -22.61
CA ILE A 212 -4.01 12.15 -21.28
C ILE A 212 -3.04 12.89 -20.36
N LYS A 213 -1.80 13.08 -20.83
CA LYS A 213 -0.76 13.81 -20.08
C LYS A 213 -1.14 15.29 -19.86
N GLY A 214 -1.94 15.86 -20.75
CA GLY A 214 -2.56 17.18 -20.61
C GLY A 214 -3.82 17.24 -19.73
N GLU A 215 -4.22 16.13 -19.09
CA GLU A 215 -5.49 15.98 -18.34
C GLU A 215 -6.77 16.25 -19.14
N MET A 216 -6.71 16.15 -20.47
CA MET A 216 -7.83 16.32 -21.41
C MET A 216 -8.48 14.96 -21.73
N TYR A 217 -8.89 14.22 -20.71
CA TYR A 217 -9.32 12.82 -20.85
C TYR A 217 -10.50 12.61 -21.81
N GLU A 218 -11.45 13.54 -21.89
CA GLU A 218 -12.58 13.42 -22.85
C GLU A 218 -12.13 13.51 -24.30
N ASP A 219 -11.15 14.37 -24.58
CA ASP A 219 -10.62 14.50 -25.93
C ASP A 219 -9.70 13.33 -26.26
N ALA A 220 -8.96 12.80 -25.27
CA ALA A 220 -8.21 11.56 -25.41
C ALA A 220 -9.11 10.38 -25.81
N LEU A 221 -10.26 10.21 -25.15
CA LEU A 221 -11.23 9.16 -25.51
C LEU A 221 -11.70 9.29 -26.96
N LYS A 222 -12.03 10.51 -27.41
CA LYS A 222 -12.41 10.75 -28.82
C LYS A 222 -11.28 10.39 -29.77
N SER A 223 -10.04 10.75 -29.44
CA SER A 223 -8.86 10.44 -30.26
C SER A 223 -8.60 8.93 -30.33
N ILE A 224 -8.79 8.20 -29.23
CA ILE A 224 -8.69 6.73 -29.19
C ILE A 224 -9.80 6.09 -30.01
N ASP A 225 -11.05 6.55 -29.87
CA ASP A 225 -12.17 6.05 -30.67
C ASP A 225 -11.91 6.25 -32.16
N LYS A 226 -11.33 7.39 -32.55
CA LYS A 226 -10.87 7.62 -33.93
C LYS A 226 -9.74 6.68 -34.36
N ALA A 227 -8.75 6.43 -33.51
CA ALA A 227 -7.70 5.46 -33.82
C ALA A 227 -8.25 4.03 -34.01
N LEU A 228 -9.30 3.66 -33.25
CA LEU A 228 -9.97 2.35 -33.31
C LEU A 228 -10.84 2.16 -34.56
N GLU A 229 -11.37 3.24 -35.14
CA GLU A 229 -12.12 3.23 -36.40
C GLU A 229 -11.23 2.98 -37.63
N LEU A 230 -9.92 3.27 -37.54
CA LEU A 230 -9.00 3.17 -38.66
C LEU A 230 -8.62 1.71 -39.01
N PRO A 231 -8.37 1.39 -40.30
CA PRO A 231 -8.13 0.00 -40.75
C PRO A 231 -6.91 -0.69 -40.14
N LYS A 232 -5.90 0.07 -39.72
CA LYS A 232 -4.68 -0.42 -39.08
C LYS A 232 -4.51 0.30 -37.74
N ALA A 233 -4.94 -0.31 -36.65
CA ALA A 233 -4.74 0.30 -35.32
C ALA A 233 -3.23 0.46 -35.02
N TYR A 234 -2.86 1.57 -34.37
CA TYR A 234 -1.54 1.76 -33.77
C TYR A 234 -1.73 2.15 -32.29
N PRO A 235 -1.00 1.55 -31.34
CA PRO A 235 -0.03 0.46 -31.52
C PRO A 235 -0.73 -0.87 -31.87
N SER A 236 -1.76 -1.27 -31.13
CA SER A 236 -2.68 -2.35 -31.50
C SER A 236 -4.09 -2.06 -31.00
N LYS A 237 -5.10 -2.70 -31.59
CA LYS A 237 -6.51 -2.54 -31.16
C LYS A 237 -6.70 -2.92 -29.68
N LYS A 238 -6.01 -3.97 -29.22
CA LYS A 238 -6.06 -4.44 -27.83
C LYS A 238 -5.48 -3.39 -26.88
N GLU A 239 -4.37 -2.75 -27.24
CA GLU A 239 -3.75 -1.70 -26.42
C GLU A 239 -4.58 -0.42 -26.40
N LEU A 240 -5.17 -0.03 -27.53
CA LEU A 240 -6.08 1.13 -27.58
C LEU A 240 -7.33 0.92 -26.71
N ILE A 241 -7.91 -0.29 -26.73
CA ILE A 241 -9.04 -0.63 -25.84
C ILE A 241 -8.59 -0.59 -24.38
N LYS A 242 -7.46 -1.20 -24.03
CA LYS A 242 -6.90 -1.13 -22.66
C LYS A 242 -6.68 0.32 -22.20
N LEU A 243 -6.16 1.18 -23.08
CA LEU A 243 -5.92 2.59 -22.78
C LEU A 243 -7.24 3.34 -22.58
N ARG A 244 -8.23 3.09 -23.43
CA ARG A 244 -9.59 3.64 -23.32
C ARG A 244 -10.23 3.25 -21.99
N ASP A 245 -10.19 1.97 -21.65
CA ASP A 245 -10.77 1.42 -20.43
C ASP A 245 -10.05 1.96 -19.19
N TYR A 246 -8.71 2.09 -19.25
CA TYR A 246 -7.91 2.73 -18.21
C TYR A 246 -8.35 4.18 -17.96
N ILE A 247 -8.55 4.99 -19.00
CA ILE A 247 -9.00 6.39 -18.84
C ILE A 247 -10.39 6.43 -18.21
N LEU A 248 -11.32 5.57 -18.66
CA LEU A 248 -12.67 5.50 -18.11
C LEU A 248 -12.64 5.12 -16.63
N TYR A 249 -11.84 4.11 -16.27
CA TYR A 249 -11.63 3.66 -14.90
C TYR A 249 -10.99 4.76 -14.03
N TYR A 250 -9.89 5.36 -14.50
CA TYR A 250 -9.18 6.42 -13.78
C TYR A 250 -10.06 7.64 -13.50
N LYS A 251 -10.86 8.07 -14.48
CA LYS A 251 -11.83 9.16 -14.30
C LYS A 251 -12.86 8.81 -13.22
N LYS A 252 -13.32 7.56 -13.17
CA LYS A 252 -14.27 7.10 -12.15
C LYS A 252 -13.61 7.14 -10.76
N CYS A 253 -12.39 6.62 -10.61
CA CYS A 253 -11.62 6.68 -9.36
C CYS A 253 -11.38 8.11 -8.84
N LYS A 254 -10.93 9.02 -9.72
CA LYS A 254 -10.50 10.38 -9.34
C LYS A 254 -11.66 11.24 -8.83
N ASN A 255 -12.90 10.89 -9.18
CA ASN A 255 -14.07 11.66 -8.77
C ASN A 255 -14.64 11.25 -7.40
N ILE A 256 -14.11 10.19 -6.79
CA ILE A 256 -14.57 9.70 -5.49
C ILE A 256 -13.75 10.39 -4.39
N ASN A 257 -14.38 11.36 -3.73
CA ASN A 257 -13.81 12.10 -2.60
C ASN A 257 -14.54 11.75 -1.29
N LEU A 258 -14.62 10.45 -0.99
CA LEU A 258 -15.23 9.90 0.22
C LEU A 258 -14.25 8.95 0.90
N TYR A 259 -13.82 9.33 2.10
CA TYR A 259 -12.83 8.59 2.88
C TYR A 259 -13.49 7.96 4.10
N SER A 260 -13.26 6.66 4.33
CA SER A 260 -13.89 5.94 5.44
C SER A 260 -13.34 6.41 6.79
N ALA A 261 -14.25 6.77 7.70
CA ALA A 261 -13.89 7.41 8.97
C ALA A 261 -14.66 6.80 10.14
N PRO A 262 -13.98 6.17 11.12
CA PRO A 262 -14.60 5.64 12.32
C PRO A 262 -14.92 6.75 13.34
N MET A 263 -15.90 6.52 14.20
CA MET A 263 -16.23 7.40 15.32
C MET A 263 -16.59 6.56 16.55
N ASN A 264 -15.87 6.77 17.64
CA ASN A 264 -16.16 6.14 18.93
C ASN A 264 -17.43 6.74 19.54
N THR A 265 -18.41 5.89 19.84
CA THR A 265 -19.70 6.30 20.42
C THR A 265 -20.03 5.46 21.66
N ILE A 266 -21.06 5.86 22.41
CA ILE A 266 -21.62 5.06 23.52
C ILE A 266 -22.21 3.71 23.06
N LYS A 267 -22.35 3.47 21.75
CA LYS A 267 -22.83 2.22 21.14
C LYS A 267 -21.72 1.49 20.36
N GLY A 268 -20.46 1.72 20.75
CA GLY A 268 -19.28 1.25 20.05
C GLY A 268 -18.87 2.13 18.86
N VAL A 269 -17.90 1.65 18.09
CA VAL A 269 -17.41 2.32 16.88
C VAL A 269 -18.49 2.36 15.81
N ARG A 270 -18.69 3.52 15.18
CA ARG A 270 -19.57 3.68 14.02
C ARG A 270 -18.78 4.30 12.88
N TRP A 271 -18.97 3.78 11.68
CA TRP A 271 -18.27 4.24 10.49
C TRP A 271 -19.16 5.12 9.62
N GLY A 272 -18.57 6.16 9.06
CA GLY A 272 -19.13 7.05 8.05
C GLY A 272 -18.09 7.41 7.01
N TYR A 273 -18.37 8.44 6.21
CA TYR A 273 -17.44 8.91 5.17
C TYR A 273 -17.29 10.43 5.22
N ILE A 274 -16.03 10.89 5.22
CA ILE A 274 -15.66 12.30 5.21
C ILE A 274 -15.25 12.75 3.79
N ASN A 275 -15.36 14.05 3.52
CA ASN A 275 -14.76 14.68 2.34
C ASN A 275 -13.29 15.08 2.58
N GLU A 276 -12.65 15.70 1.59
CA GLU A 276 -11.28 16.20 1.65
C GLU A 276 -11.03 17.30 2.71
N LYS A 277 -12.08 17.80 3.36
CA LYS A 277 -12.02 18.79 4.44
C LYS A 277 -12.27 18.19 5.82
N GLY A 278 -12.44 16.87 5.91
CA GLY A 278 -12.73 16.17 7.17
C GLY A 278 -14.20 16.24 7.61
N GLU A 279 -15.10 16.71 6.74
CA GLU A 279 -16.52 16.84 7.06
C GLU A 279 -17.27 15.55 6.69
N PHE A 280 -18.03 14.97 7.62
CA PHE A 280 -18.87 13.80 7.32
C PHE A 280 -19.97 14.14 6.30
N LEU A 281 -19.85 13.61 5.09
CA LEU A 281 -20.92 13.63 4.08
C LEU A 281 -21.91 12.48 4.31
N ILE A 282 -21.39 11.32 4.72
CA ILE A 282 -22.18 10.19 5.20
C ILE A 282 -21.89 10.03 6.68
N LYS A 283 -22.91 10.20 7.52
CA LYS A 283 -22.74 10.19 8.98
C LYS A 283 -22.29 8.80 9.48
N PRO A 284 -21.59 8.74 10.64
CA PRO A 284 -21.27 7.49 11.31
C PRO A 284 -22.52 6.70 11.71
N LEU A 285 -22.82 5.65 10.95
CA LEU A 285 -24.05 4.85 11.08
C LEU A 285 -23.76 3.35 11.06
N TYR A 286 -22.72 2.95 10.34
CA TYR A 286 -22.40 1.55 10.05
C TYR A 286 -21.55 0.92 11.15
N ASN A 287 -21.67 -0.39 11.36
CA ASN A 287 -20.76 -1.16 12.20
C ASN A 287 -19.37 -1.27 11.55
N LEU A 288 -19.32 -1.34 10.22
CA LEU A 288 -18.11 -1.31 9.39
C LEU A 288 -18.43 -0.60 8.06
N ALA A 289 -17.48 0.16 7.53
CA ALA A 289 -17.58 0.77 6.20
C ALA A 289 -16.23 0.65 5.48
N LEU A 290 -16.18 -0.12 4.39
CA LEU A 290 -14.98 -0.27 3.57
C LEU A 290 -14.79 0.97 2.67
N GLU A 291 -13.60 1.11 2.09
CA GLU A 291 -13.29 2.20 1.18
C GLU A 291 -14.19 2.17 -0.07
N PHE A 292 -14.54 3.35 -0.59
CA PHE A 292 -15.18 3.42 -1.90
C PHE A 292 -14.20 2.95 -2.98
N GLN A 293 -14.62 1.94 -3.73
CA GLN A 293 -13.85 1.46 -4.86
C GLN A 293 -14.07 2.37 -6.06
N CYS A 294 -13.16 2.31 -7.04
CA CYS A 294 -13.25 3.09 -8.27
C CYS A 294 -14.57 2.93 -9.04
N ASN A 295 -15.38 1.92 -8.74
CA ASN A 295 -16.70 1.78 -9.31
C ASN A 295 -17.80 2.61 -8.61
N GLY A 296 -17.46 3.45 -7.62
CA GLY A 296 -18.40 4.30 -6.89
C GLY A 296 -19.21 3.54 -5.84
N LEU A 297 -18.81 2.30 -5.52
CA LEU A 297 -19.50 1.45 -4.56
C LEU A 297 -18.63 1.22 -3.32
N ALA A 298 -19.28 1.17 -2.17
CA ALA A 298 -18.66 0.75 -0.92
C ALA A 298 -19.49 -0.34 -0.23
N VAL A 299 -18.80 -1.28 0.39
CA VAL A 299 -19.40 -2.33 1.20
C VAL A 299 -19.54 -1.82 2.63
N VAL A 300 -20.74 -1.97 3.20
CA VAL A 300 -21.07 -1.51 4.55
C VAL A 300 -21.76 -2.60 5.36
N GLU A 301 -21.54 -2.60 6.66
CA GLU A 301 -22.13 -3.57 7.60
C GLU A 301 -23.06 -2.88 8.60
N ILE A 302 -24.24 -3.48 8.81
CA ILE A 302 -25.17 -3.15 9.90
C ILE A 302 -25.62 -4.44 10.54
N ASP A 303 -25.50 -4.55 11.87
CA ASP A 303 -25.95 -5.69 12.66
C ASP A 303 -25.44 -7.05 12.11
N ASN A 304 -24.14 -7.13 11.79
CA ASN A 304 -23.46 -8.31 11.20
C ASN A 304 -23.93 -8.71 9.80
N LEU A 305 -24.66 -7.84 9.10
CA LEU A 305 -25.07 -8.05 7.71
C LEU A 305 -24.49 -6.99 6.80
N TYR A 306 -23.92 -7.46 5.70
CA TYR A 306 -23.26 -6.69 4.67
C TYR A 306 -24.26 -6.25 3.59
N GLY A 307 -24.10 -5.02 3.14
CA GLY A 307 -24.80 -4.40 2.01
C GLY A 307 -23.85 -3.51 1.21
N ILE A 308 -24.38 -2.88 0.16
CA ILE A 308 -23.62 -2.03 -0.77
C ILE A 308 -24.34 -0.70 -0.90
N ILE A 309 -23.57 0.38 -0.80
CA ILE A 309 -24.04 1.75 -1.03
C ILE A 309 -23.28 2.41 -2.19
N ASP A 310 -23.94 3.36 -2.84
CA ASP A 310 -23.30 4.32 -3.74
C ASP A 310 -22.78 5.56 -2.98
N GLU A 311 -22.11 6.46 -3.70
CA GLU A 311 -21.55 7.72 -3.16
C GLU A 311 -22.61 8.66 -2.54
N ASN A 312 -23.89 8.50 -2.89
CA ASN A 312 -25.00 9.29 -2.36
C ASN A 312 -25.72 8.58 -1.19
N GLN A 313 -25.13 7.50 -0.65
CA GLN A 313 -25.72 6.66 0.39
C GLN A 313 -26.99 5.90 -0.06
N ASN A 314 -27.25 5.76 -1.36
CA ASN A 314 -28.31 4.88 -1.83
C ASN A 314 -27.87 3.43 -1.72
N TYR A 315 -28.71 2.58 -1.16
CA TYR A 315 -28.45 1.15 -1.14
C TYR A 315 -28.65 0.55 -2.52
N ILE A 316 -27.57 0.02 -3.09
CA ILE A 316 -27.63 -0.91 -4.23
C ILE A 316 -28.10 -2.27 -3.72
N VAL A 317 -27.50 -2.72 -2.62
CA VAL A 317 -27.91 -3.93 -1.89
C VAL A 317 -28.14 -3.56 -0.44
N LYS A 318 -29.37 -3.71 0.03
CA LYS A 318 -29.66 -3.56 1.46
C LYS A 318 -29.02 -4.70 2.25
N HIS A 319 -28.44 -4.38 3.41
CA HIS A 319 -27.72 -5.30 4.29
C HIS A 319 -28.48 -6.63 4.52
N LYS A 320 -27.98 -7.70 3.92
CA LYS A 320 -28.59 -9.04 3.94
C LYS A 320 -27.60 -10.20 3.85
N TYR A 321 -26.39 -9.94 3.35
CA TYR A 321 -25.36 -10.96 3.18
C TYR A 321 -24.56 -11.12 4.47
N GLY A 322 -24.09 -12.32 4.78
CA GLY A 322 -23.14 -12.52 5.88
C GLY A 322 -21.74 -12.02 5.53
N PHE A 323 -21.41 -11.91 4.25
CA PHE A 323 -20.15 -11.37 3.74
C PHE A 323 -20.30 -10.87 2.31
N ILE A 324 -19.56 -9.81 1.95
CA ILE A 324 -19.38 -9.32 0.59
C ILE A 324 -17.88 -8.99 0.42
N SER A 325 -17.24 -9.53 -0.62
CA SER A 325 -15.87 -9.17 -0.99
C SER A 325 -15.80 -7.81 -1.68
N ASP A 326 -14.60 -7.25 -1.81
CA ASP A 326 -14.35 -6.16 -2.76
C ASP A 326 -14.73 -6.58 -4.20
N PHE A 327 -15.03 -5.58 -5.02
CA PHE A 327 -15.31 -5.77 -6.44
C PHE A 327 -13.98 -5.96 -7.18
N SER A 328 -13.72 -7.19 -7.60
CA SER A 328 -12.64 -7.48 -8.55
C SER A 328 -13.27 -7.68 -9.91
N GLU A 329 -12.78 -6.96 -10.93
CA GLU A 329 -13.24 -7.19 -12.30
C GLU A 329 -14.78 -7.04 -12.46
N GLU A 330 -15.35 -6.00 -11.83
CA GLU A 330 -16.80 -5.69 -11.82
C GLU A 330 -17.67 -6.78 -11.15
N ARG A 331 -17.07 -7.64 -10.33
CA ARG A 331 -17.78 -8.72 -9.61
C ARG A 331 -17.37 -8.74 -8.14
N ALA A 332 -18.34 -8.99 -7.27
CA ALA A 332 -18.10 -9.26 -5.85
C ALA A 332 -18.62 -10.66 -5.49
N ILE A 333 -17.93 -11.33 -4.56
CA ILE A 333 -18.34 -12.61 -4.00
C ILE A 333 -19.20 -12.33 -2.77
N VAL A 334 -20.35 -12.98 -2.67
CA VAL A 334 -21.25 -12.86 -1.53
C VAL A 334 -21.50 -14.20 -0.88
N ILE A 335 -21.68 -14.19 0.44
CA ILE A 335 -22.04 -15.37 1.23
C ILE A 335 -23.35 -15.08 1.97
N ASP A 336 -24.36 -15.91 1.73
CA ASP A 336 -25.64 -15.90 2.45
C ASP A 336 -25.94 -17.32 2.95
N ASN A 337 -26.07 -17.51 4.27
CA ASN A 337 -26.36 -18.81 4.88
C ASN A 337 -25.47 -19.96 4.32
N GLU A 338 -24.15 -19.75 4.35
CA GLU A 338 -23.12 -20.67 3.82
C GLU A 338 -23.13 -20.89 2.29
N ARG A 339 -24.04 -20.24 1.55
CA ARG A 339 -24.09 -20.31 0.09
C ARG A 339 -23.29 -19.17 -0.53
N PHE A 340 -22.32 -19.54 -1.37
CA PHE A 340 -21.57 -18.61 -2.20
C PHE A 340 -22.38 -18.17 -3.43
N ASN A 341 -22.31 -16.89 -3.77
CA ASN A 341 -22.79 -16.36 -5.04
C ASN A 341 -21.84 -15.27 -5.57
N ILE A 342 -22.04 -14.86 -6.81
CA ILE A 342 -21.36 -13.73 -7.44
C ILE A 342 -22.43 -12.67 -7.70
N ILE A 343 -22.11 -11.40 -7.43
CA ILE A 343 -22.95 -10.27 -7.81
C ILE A 343 -22.22 -9.33 -8.78
N ASN A 344 -22.99 -8.67 -9.66
CA ASN A 344 -22.51 -7.53 -10.45
C ASN A 344 -22.65 -6.21 -9.66
N GLU A 345 -22.27 -5.08 -10.28
CA GLU A 345 -22.32 -3.75 -9.67
C GLU A 345 -23.76 -3.28 -9.39
N GLU A 346 -24.75 -3.88 -10.05
CA GLU A 346 -26.18 -3.67 -9.79
C GLU A 346 -26.73 -4.52 -8.62
N GLY A 347 -25.91 -5.39 -8.04
CA GLY A 347 -26.30 -6.28 -6.94
C GLY A 347 -27.09 -7.52 -7.36
N GLU A 348 -27.10 -7.85 -8.65
CA GLU A 348 -27.78 -9.02 -9.19
C GLU A 348 -26.95 -10.29 -8.98
N GLU A 349 -27.56 -11.31 -8.38
CA GLU A 349 -26.94 -12.63 -8.22
C GLU A 349 -26.82 -13.37 -9.56
N LEU A 350 -25.61 -13.81 -9.90
CA LEU A 350 -25.30 -14.43 -11.19
C LEU A 350 -25.33 -15.96 -11.16
N ILE A 351 -25.19 -16.59 -9.98
CA ILE A 351 -25.28 -18.05 -9.84
C ILE A 351 -26.72 -18.46 -9.50
N PRO A 352 -27.37 -19.30 -10.33
CA PRO A 352 -28.72 -19.80 -10.06
C PRO A 352 -28.83 -20.54 -8.74
N LYS A 353 -30.00 -20.49 -8.09
CA LYS A 353 -30.29 -21.21 -6.83
C LYS A 353 -30.16 -22.73 -6.90
N THR A 354 -30.16 -23.29 -8.11
CA THR A 354 -29.96 -24.72 -8.35
C THR A 354 -28.49 -25.14 -8.24
N GLU A 355 -27.57 -24.19 -8.35
CA GLU A 355 -26.14 -24.41 -8.21
C GLU A 355 -25.67 -24.03 -6.80
N ASN A 356 -24.80 -24.85 -6.24
CA ASN A 356 -24.19 -24.60 -4.95
C ASN A 356 -22.70 -24.92 -4.99
N TYR A 357 -21.90 -23.97 -4.53
CA TYR A 357 -20.45 -24.09 -4.45
C TYR A 357 -20.02 -23.91 -3.00
N SER A 358 -19.02 -24.69 -2.60
CA SER A 358 -18.43 -24.63 -1.26
C SER A 358 -17.42 -23.49 -1.09
N TYR A 359 -16.97 -22.91 -2.21
CA TYR A 359 -16.00 -21.82 -2.26
C TYR A 359 -16.07 -21.12 -3.62
N ILE A 360 -15.87 -19.80 -3.64
CA ILE A 360 -15.58 -19.01 -4.84
C ILE A 360 -14.49 -17.99 -4.49
N GLY A 361 -13.42 -17.96 -5.28
CA GLY A 361 -12.34 -16.98 -5.19
C GLY A 361 -12.62 -15.69 -5.95
N ASN A 362 -11.75 -14.69 -5.78
CA ASN A 362 -11.86 -13.44 -6.52
C ASN A 362 -11.57 -13.63 -8.02
N PHE A 363 -12.07 -12.71 -8.83
CA PHE A 363 -11.81 -12.72 -10.26
C PHE A 363 -10.39 -12.26 -10.58
N LYS A 364 -9.69 -13.04 -11.41
CA LYS A 364 -8.40 -12.72 -12.06
C LYS A 364 -8.43 -13.17 -13.52
N GLU A 365 -8.12 -12.25 -14.43
CA GLU A 365 -8.14 -12.45 -15.87
C GLU A 365 -9.46 -13.04 -16.40
N GLY A 366 -10.60 -12.60 -15.83
CA GLY A 366 -11.93 -13.06 -16.22
C GLY A 366 -12.28 -14.47 -15.74
N ARG A 367 -11.55 -15.01 -14.76
CA ARG A 367 -11.85 -16.31 -14.13
C ARG A 367 -11.91 -16.18 -12.61
N ALA A 368 -12.81 -16.93 -12.00
CA ALA A 368 -12.85 -17.14 -10.56
C ALA A 368 -12.74 -18.64 -10.27
N GLN A 369 -11.85 -19.04 -9.38
CA GLN A 369 -11.81 -20.41 -8.90
C GLN A 369 -13.10 -20.73 -8.12
N TYR A 370 -13.68 -21.91 -8.32
CA TYR A 370 -14.79 -22.41 -7.50
C TYR A 370 -14.52 -23.81 -6.98
N GLY A 371 -15.07 -24.15 -5.82
CA GLY A 371 -14.90 -25.45 -5.17
C GLY A 371 -16.22 -26.20 -4.98
N VAL A 372 -16.20 -27.52 -5.16
CA VAL A 372 -17.29 -28.45 -4.83
C VAL A 372 -16.78 -29.58 -3.94
N ILE A 373 -17.69 -30.18 -3.17
CA ILE A 373 -17.37 -31.34 -2.31
C ILE A 373 -17.75 -32.61 -3.07
N ASP A 374 -16.75 -33.42 -3.41
CA ASP A 374 -16.91 -34.78 -3.93
C ASP A 374 -16.87 -35.79 -2.78
N SER A 375 -17.83 -36.72 -2.77
CA SER A 375 -17.98 -37.74 -1.72
C SER A 375 -16.77 -38.66 -1.53
N ASN A 376 -15.93 -38.84 -2.56
CA ASN A 376 -14.78 -39.75 -2.53
C ASN A 376 -13.43 -39.01 -2.52
N LYS A 377 -13.36 -37.85 -3.17
CA LYS A 377 -12.11 -37.10 -3.38
C LYS A 377 -11.98 -35.85 -2.49
N GLY A 378 -13.00 -35.51 -1.72
CA GLY A 378 -13.01 -34.28 -0.94
C GLY A 378 -13.23 -33.05 -1.83
N TYR A 379 -12.51 -31.97 -1.58
CA TYR A 379 -12.68 -30.72 -2.32
C TYR A 379 -12.08 -30.81 -3.73
N LEU A 380 -12.88 -30.45 -4.74
CA LEU A 380 -12.44 -30.31 -6.12
C LEU A 380 -12.68 -28.89 -6.61
N TYR A 381 -11.75 -28.39 -7.40
CA TYR A 381 -11.72 -27.03 -7.89
C TYR A 381 -11.83 -26.98 -9.42
N GLY A 382 -12.54 -25.96 -9.88
CA GLY A 382 -12.69 -25.56 -11.29
C GLY A 382 -12.69 -24.04 -11.41
N TYR A 383 -13.10 -23.51 -12.57
CA TYR A 383 -13.14 -22.07 -12.83
C TYR A 383 -14.44 -21.62 -13.49
N LEU A 384 -14.97 -20.51 -13.00
CA LEU A 384 -16.14 -19.79 -13.52
C LEU A 384 -15.71 -18.62 -14.41
N ASP A 385 -16.56 -18.23 -15.36
CA ASP A 385 -16.49 -16.92 -16.01
C ASP A 385 -17.17 -15.82 -15.16
N ARG A 386 -17.11 -14.58 -15.64
CA ARG A 386 -17.73 -13.42 -14.99
C ARG A 386 -19.25 -13.52 -14.90
N GLU A 387 -19.89 -14.39 -15.68
CA GLU A 387 -21.34 -14.63 -15.64
C GLU A 387 -21.69 -15.80 -14.70
N GLY A 388 -20.72 -16.32 -13.94
CA GLY A 388 -20.90 -17.44 -13.01
C GLY A 388 -21.04 -18.80 -13.69
N ARG A 389 -20.70 -18.91 -14.98
CA ARG A 389 -20.80 -20.15 -15.76
C ARG A 389 -19.50 -20.93 -15.62
N VAL A 390 -19.63 -22.25 -15.47
CA VAL A 390 -18.48 -23.16 -15.43
C VAL A 390 -17.78 -23.18 -16.79
N ILE A 391 -16.54 -22.69 -16.83
CA ILE A 391 -15.66 -22.80 -18.00
C ILE A 391 -14.76 -24.02 -17.87
N ILE A 392 -14.22 -24.24 -16.67
CA ILE A 392 -13.35 -25.37 -16.36
C ILE A 392 -14.04 -26.16 -15.26
N PRO A 393 -14.53 -27.39 -15.54
CA PRO A 393 -15.22 -28.20 -14.54
C PRO A 393 -14.34 -28.52 -13.33
N ALA A 394 -14.98 -28.65 -12.16
CA ALA A 394 -14.29 -29.02 -10.94
C ALA A 394 -13.74 -30.46 -11.04
N GLN A 395 -12.42 -30.56 -11.18
CA GLN A 395 -11.72 -31.84 -11.35
C GLN A 395 -10.31 -31.85 -10.73
N TYR A 396 -9.83 -30.70 -10.26
CA TYR A 396 -8.50 -30.54 -9.68
C TYR A 396 -8.59 -30.55 -8.15
N GLU A 397 -7.63 -31.16 -7.46
CA GLU A 397 -7.56 -31.08 -6.00
C GLU A 397 -7.16 -29.69 -5.49
N TYR A 398 -6.57 -28.86 -6.37
CA TYR A 398 -6.18 -27.48 -6.09
C TYR A 398 -5.94 -26.71 -7.39
N GLY A 399 -6.06 -25.38 -7.36
CA GLY A 399 -5.71 -24.52 -8.49
C GLY A 399 -5.25 -23.13 -8.04
N ASN A 400 -4.41 -22.50 -8.84
CA ASN A 400 -3.95 -21.13 -8.64
C ASN A 400 -4.71 -20.14 -9.52
N ASP A 401 -4.62 -18.85 -9.20
CA ASP A 401 -5.16 -17.79 -10.05
C ASP A 401 -4.50 -17.76 -11.43
N PHE A 402 -5.25 -17.29 -12.43
CA PHE A 402 -4.72 -17.07 -13.77
C PHE A 402 -3.76 -15.89 -13.81
N TYR A 403 -2.66 -16.07 -14.52
CA TYR A 403 -1.69 -15.04 -14.85
C TYR A 403 -1.15 -15.26 -16.26
N GLU A 404 -1.18 -14.21 -17.08
CA GLU A 404 -0.77 -14.27 -18.49
C GLU A 404 -1.51 -15.39 -19.27
N GLY A 405 -2.78 -15.62 -18.93
CA GLY A 405 -3.67 -16.60 -19.56
C GLY A 405 -3.44 -18.05 -19.13
N LYS A 406 -2.62 -18.30 -18.11
CA LYS A 406 -2.27 -19.65 -17.63
C LYS A 406 -2.44 -19.78 -16.12
N ALA A 407 -2.72 -21.00 -15.65
CA ALA A 407 -2.79 -21.32 -14.23
C ALA A 407 -2.16 -22.69 -13.96
N VAL A 408 -1.57 -22.86 -12.78
CA VAL A 408 -1.09 -24.16 -12.30
C VAL A 408 -2.18 -24.81 -11.47
N VAL A 409 -2.47 -26.07 -11.74
CA VAL A 409 -3.49 -26.87 -11.05
C VAL A 409 -2.90 -28.19 -10.57
N ARG A 410 -3.35 -28.67 -9.42
CA ARG A 410 -3.01 -30.02 -8.92
C ARG A 410 -4.08 -31.00 -9.36
N ILE A 411 -3.70 -31.98 -10.18
CA ILE A 411 -4.60 -33.05 -10.62
C ILE A 411 -4.79 -34.06 -9.48
N LYS A 412 -3.69 -34.47 -8.87
CA LYS A 412 -3.63 -35.34 -7.68
C LYS A 412 -2.28 -35.20 -6.98
N GLU A 413 -2.09 -35.91 -5.88
CA GLU A 413 -0.78 -36.01 -5.22
C GLU A 413 0.34 -36.30 -6.24
N ASN A 414 1.38 -35.47 -6.20
CA ASN A 414 2.54 -35.50 -7.09
C ASN A 414 2.26 -35.28 -8.60
N GLU A 415 1.06 -34.88 -9.01
CA GLU A 415 0.74 -34.57 -10.41
C GLU A 415 0.10 -33.18 -10.55
N TYR A 416 0.85 -32.27 -11.16
CA TYR A 416 0.43 -30.90 -11.48
C TYR A 416 0.29 -30.71 -12.98
N ALA A 417 -0.46 -29.70 -13.40
CA ALA A 417 -0.57 -29.29 -14.79
C ALA A 417 -0.60 -27.77 -14.93
N LEU A 418 -0.06 -27.29 -16.04
CA LEU A 418 -0.25 -25.92 -16.51
C LEU A 418 -1.44 -25.94 -17.47
N VAL A 419 -2.46 -25.12 -17.20
CA VAL A 419 -3.67 -25.02 -18.03
C VAL A 419 -3.82 -23.62 -18.59
N ASN A 420 -4.42 -23.50 -19.78
CA ASN A 420 -4.82 -22.20 -20.30
C ASN A 420 -6.20 -21.76 -19.80
N ILE A 421 -6.63 -20.56 -20.19
CA ILE A 421 -7.90 -19.94 -19.79
C ILE A 421 -9.18 -20.73 -20.17
N ASN A 422 -9.04 -21.72 -21.06
CA ASN A 422 -10.10 -22.64 -21.49
C ASN A 422 -10.02 -24.01 -20.80
N GLY A 423 -9.01 -24.24 -19.95
CA GLY A 423 -8.79 -25.50 -19.24
C GLY A 423 -8.02 -26.55 -20.04
N GLU A 424 -7.45 -26.19 -21.20
CA GLU A 424 -6.60 -27.11 -21.96
C GLU A 424 -5.26 -27.29 -21.23
N ILE A 425 -4.87 -28.53 -20.99
CA ILE A 425 -3.58 -28.87 -20.38
C ILE A 425 -2.48 -28.57 -21.40
N LEU A 426 -1.64 -27.57 -21.08
CA LEU A 426 -0.47 -27.19 -21.85
C LEU A 426 0.72 -28.10 -21.53
N ASN A 427 0.92 -28.41 -20.24
CA ASN A 427 1.95 -29.33 -19.79
C ASN A 427 1.58 -30.01 -18.46
N LYS A 428 2.28 -31.10 -18.12
CA LYS A 428 2.14 -31.85 -16.87
C LYS A 428 3.48 -32.00 -16.15
N TYR A 429 3.42 -32.01 -14.84
CA TYR A 429 4.59 -32.10 -13.98
C TYR A 429 4.40 -33.18 -12.91
N GLU A 430 5.34 -34.12 -12.83
CA GLU A 430 5.37 -35.21 -11.85
C GLU A 430 6.26 -34.83 -10.66
N TYR A 431 5.78 -33.91 -9.82
CA TYR A 431 6.52 -33.33 -8.70
C TYR A 431 5.61 -33.18 -7.48
N ALA A 432 6.20 -33.33 -6.28
CA ALA A 432 5.46 -33.15 -5.03
C ALA A 432 4.92 -31.74 -4.82
N SER A 433 5.57 -30.73 -5.39
CA SER A 433 5.09 -29.35 -5.37
C SER A 433 5.52 -28.61 -6.63
N VAL A 434 4.61 -27.81 -7.18
CA VAL A 434 4.85 -26.86 -8.27
C VAL A 434 4.16 -25.54 -7.91
N GLY A 435 4.91 -24.44 -7.93
CA GLY A 435 4.42 -23.07 -7.63
C GLY A 435 3.73 -22.41 -8.82
N ASN A 436 3.55 -21.09 -8.76
CA ASN A 436 2.92 -20.35 -9.86
C ASN A 436 3.88 -20.13 -11.02
N LEU A 437 3.34 -20.09 -12.24
CA LEU A 437 4.12 -19.62 -13.38
C LEU A 437 4.24 -18.10 -13.28
N ARG A 438 5.44 -17.62 -12.98
CA ARG A 438 5.75 -16.18 -13.01
C ARG A 438 6.95 -15.93 -13.89
N GLU A 439 6.77 -15.06 -14.86
CA GLU A 439 7.81 -14.63 -15.80
C GLU A 439 8.61 -15.76 -16.46
N GLY A 440 7.94 -16.88 -16.77
CA GLY A 440 8.50 -18.05 -17.45
C GLY A 440 9.08 -19.15 -16.56
N LEU A 441 9.07 -18.98 -15.23
CA LEU A 441 9.62 -19.98 -14.29
C LEU A 441 8.58 -20.42 -13.25
N LEU A 442 8.75 -21.66 -12.80
CA LEU A 442 7.93 -22.33 -11.80
C LEU A 442 8.85 -22.86 -10.70
N SER A 443 8.60 -22.50 -9.44
CA SER A 443 9.27 -23.17 -8.31
C SER A 443 8.78 -24.62 -8.23
N PHE A 444 9.66 -25.56 -7.88
CA PHE A 444 9.26 -26.98 -7.74
C PHE A 444 10.04 -27.72 -6.66
N LYS A 445 9.42 -28.77 -6.10
CA LYS A 445 10.07 -29.80 -5.27
C LYS A 445 9.79 -31.16 -5.85
N LYS A 446 10.82 -31.99 -5.97
CA LYS A 446 10.67 -33.36 -6.42
C LYS A 446 9.88 -34.20 -5.41
N ASP A 447 10.29 -34.13 -4.13
CA ASP A 447 9.67 -34.81 -2.99
C ASP A 447 9.45 -33.84 -1.82
N MET A 448 8.51 -34.11 -0.93
CA MET A 448 8.13 -33.20 0.18
C MET A 448 9.27 -32.84 1.14
N GLY A 449 10.29 -33.71 1.27
CA GLY A 449 11.48 -33.48 2.09
C GLY A 449 12.68 -32.90 1.33
N GLU A 450 12.56 -32.69 0.02
CA GLU A 450 13.63 -32.15 -0.82
C GLU A 450 13.60 -30.62 -0.88
N LYS A 451 14.63 -30.06 -1.49
CA LYS A 451 14.80 -28.62 -1.67
C LYS A 451 14.03 -28.12 -2.90
N TYR A 452 13.72 -26.82 -2.93
CA TYR A 452 13.18 -26.14 -4.09
C TYR A 452 14.25 -25.90 -5.15
N GLY A 453 13.85 -26.07 -6.41
CA GLY A 453 14.51 -25.55 -7.61
C GLY A 453 13.51 -24.79 -8.48
N PHE A 454 13.88 -24.51 -9.73
CA PHE A 454 12.99 -23.90 -10.72
C PHE A 454 13.02 -24.66 -12.05
N ILE A 455 11.84 -24.84 -12.63
CA ILE A 455 11.64 -25.37 -13.98
C ILE A 455 11.07 -24.28 -14.91
N ASP A 456 11.28 -24.44 -16.21
CA ASP A 456 10.55 -23.69 -17.24
C ASP A 456 9.15 -24.30 -17.47
N GLU A 457 8.37 -23.67 -18.37
CA GLU A 457 7.04 -24.15 -18.77
C GLU A 457 7.04 -25.55 -19.40
N ASP A 458 8.15 -25.97 -20.00
CA ASP A 458 8.31 -27.30 -20.62
C ASP A 458 8.67 -28.37 -19.57
N GLY A 459 8.95 -27.96 -18.33
CA GLY A 459 9.33 -28.82 -17.21
C GLY A 459 10.83 -29.09 -17.12
N ASN A 460 11.66 -28.41 -17.91
CA ASN A 460 13.11 -28.54 -17.85
C ASN A 460 13.64 -27.80 -16.62
N VAL A 461 14.55 -28.43 -15.89
CA VAL A 461 15.19 -27.82 -14.70
C VAL A 461 16.13 -26.70 -15.16
N VAL A 462 15.76 -25.45 -14.86
CA VAL A 462 16.57 -24.25 -15.08
C VAL A 462 17.50 -24.02 -13.90
N ILE A 463 16.97 -24.09 -12.68
CA ILE A 463 17.74 -23.97 -11.44
C ILE A 463 17.57 -25.26 -10.63
N LYS A 464 18.68 -25.93 -10.34
CA LYS A 464 18.66 -27.21 -9.60
C LYS A 464 18.13 -27.04 -8.17
N PRO A 465 17.42 -28.03 -7.62
CA PRO A 465 17.00 -28.05 -6.23
C PRO A 465 18.13 -27.76 -5.24
N GLN A 466 18.08 -26.63 -4.55
CA GLN A 466 19.11 -26.22 -3.58
C GLN A 466 18.61 -25.29 -2.45
N PHE A 467 17.38 -24.79 -2.54
CA PHE A 467 16.79 -23.85 -1.57
C PHE A 467 15.81 -24.54 -0.63
N THR A 468 15.78 -24.19 0.64
CA THR A 468 14.77 -24.71 1.59
C THR A 468 13.42 -24.02 1.44
N TYR A 469 13.43 -22.79 0.92
CA TYR A 469 12.26 -22.02 0.50
C TYR A 469 12.59 -21.24 -0.78
N ALA A 470 11.59 -21.06 -1.65
CA ALA A 470 11.71 -20.26 -2.86
C ALA A 470 10.37 -19.56 -3.14
N GLN A 471 10.41 -18.23 -3.27
CA GLN A 471 9.27 -17.42 -3.69
C GLN A 471 9.14 -17.45 -5.22
N ASP A 472 7.93 -17.24 -5.76
CA ASP A 472 7.74 -17.05 -7.19
C ASP A 472 8.52 -15.82 -7.70
N PHE A 473 8.89 -15.82 -8.98
CA PHE A 473 9.62 -14.70 -9.58
C PHE A 473 8.77 -13.43 -9.69
N SER A 474 9.38 -12.27 -9.45
CA SER A 474 8.81 -10.94 -9.64
C SER A 474 9.91 -9.93 -9.95
N GLU A 475 9.71 -9.07 -10.95
CA GLU A 475 10.70 -8.13 -11.48
C GLU A 475 12.04 -8.81 -11.84
N GLY A 476 11.99 -10.04 -12.34
CA GLY A 476 13.17 -10.83 -12.67
C GLY A 476 13.98 -11.36 -11.46
N ARG A 477 13.37 -11.39 -10.27
CA ARG A 477 14.02 -11.79 -9.01
C ARG A 477 13.19 -12.80 -8.24
N SER A 478 13.85 -13.63 -7.43
CA SER A 478 13.19 -14.50 -6.45
C SER A 478 13.93 -14.47 -5.11
N VAL A 479 13.16 -14.42 -4.03
CA VAL A 479 13.67 -14.57 -2.66
C VAL A 479 13.78 -16.05 -2.32
N VAL A 480 14.94 -16.46 -1.85
CA VAL A 480 15.25 -17.86 -1.50
C VAL A 480 15.85 -17.97 -0.11
N ASN A 481 15.53 -19.07 0.58
CA ASN A 481 16.19 -19.44 1.84
C ASN A 481 17.08 -20.67 1.60
N VAL A 482 18.24 -20.72 2.23
CA VAL A 482 19.17 -21.86 2.16
C VAL A 482 19.32 -22.60 3.51
N SER A 483 18.79 -22.04 4.59
CA SER A 483 18.92 -22.61 5.93
C SER A 483 17.99 -23.79 6.14
N GLY A 484 18.49 -24.83 6.81
CA GLY A 484 17.72 -26.00 7.23
C GLY A 484 17.44 -26.04 8.74
N ASN A 485 17.63 -24.93 9.47
CA ASN A 485 17.39 -24.85 10.90
C ASN A 485 16.57 -23.59 11.25
N ILE A 486 16.40 -23.31 12.55
CA ILE A 486 15.62 -22.16 13.05
C ILE A 486 16.16 -20.79 12.63
N MET A 487 17.43 -20.71 12.20
CA MET A 487 18.01 -19.47 11.71
C MET A 487 17.64 -19.27 10.26
N ASN A 488 17.09 -18.11 9.91
CA ASN A 488 16.84 -17.78 8.52
C ASN A 488 18.15 -17.35 7.82
N ASN A 489 18.30 -17.76 6.55
CA ASN A 489 19.35 -17.26 5.67
C ASN A 489 18.72 -16.97 4.30
N TYR A 490 18.02 -15.84 4.21
CA TYR A 490 17.41 -15.37 2.99
C TYR A 490 18.42 -14.62 2.11
N GLY A 491 18.30 -14.82 0.80
CA GLY A 491 19.01 -14.12 -0.27
C GLY A 491 18.10 -13.92 -1.49
N VAL A 492 18.62 -13.26 -2.52
CA VAL A 492 17.90 -12.97 -3.78
C VAL A 492 18.68 -13.52 -4.96
N ILE A 493 17.99 -14.18 -5.89
CA ILE A 493 18.55 -14.74 -7.11
C ILE A 493 17.96 -14.11 -8.38
N ASP A 494 18.73 -14.14 -9.47
CA ASP A 494 18.22 -13.92 -10.83
C ASP A 494 17.58 -15.21 -11.41
N LYS A 495 17.13 -15.14 -12.67
CA LYS A 495 16.47 -16.25 -13.38
C LYS A 495 17.41 -17.39 -13.74
N GLU A 496 18.71 -17.12 -13.78
CA GLU A 496 19.77 -18.08 -13.99
C GLU A 496 20.19 -18.78 -12.69
N GLY A 497 19.70 -18.29 -11.54
CA GLY A 497 20.00 -18.81 -10.20
C GLY A 497 21.26 -18.25 -9.57
N ASN A 498 21.84 -17.17 -10.12
CA ASN A 498 22.95 -16.48 -9.51
C ASN A 498 22.46 -15.60 -8.37
N TYR A 499 23.21 -15.56 -7.26
CA TYR A 499 22.90 -14.65 -6.16
C TYR A 499 23.21 -13.21 -6.53
N ILE A 500 22.17 -12.38 -6.45
CA ILE A 500 22.29 -10.92 -6.45
C ILE A 500 22.55 -10.46 -5.02
N ILE A 501 21.77 -10.99 -4.08
CA ILE A 501 21.97 -10.79 -2.65
C ILE A 501 22.31 -12.14 -2.03
N THR A 502 23.55 -12.27 -1.54
CA THR A 502 24.02 -13.52 -0.93
C THR A 502 23.21 -13.86 0.33
N PRO A 503 22.82 -15.12 0.54
CA PRO A 503 22.01 -15.50 1.68
C PRO A 503 22.71 -15.26 3.03
N LYS A 504 22.17 -14.36 3.84
CA LYS A 504 22.65 -14.05 5.21
C LYS A 504 21.64 -13.27 6.06
N TYR A 505 20.46 -13.00 5.51
CA TYR A 505 19.46 -12.12 6.13
C TYR A 505 18.40 -12.93 6.84
N ASN A 506 17.84 -12.36 7.91
CA ASN A 506 16.75 -12.96 8.66
C ASN A 506 15.44 -12.94 7.88
N ASP A 507 15.27 -11.92 7.04
CA ASP A 507 14.10 -11.74 6.18
C ASP A 507 14.48 -10.92 4.93
N ILE A 508 13.75 -11.07 3.83
CA ILE A 508 13.85 -10.25 2.63
C ILE A 508 12.46 -10.06 2.01
N ILE A 509 12.09 -8.81 1.73
CA ILE A 509 10.82 -8.44 1.10
C ILE A 509 11.10 -7.77 -0.24
N LEU A 510 10.49 -8.26 -1.32
CA LEU A 510 10.47 -7.55 -2.60
C LEU A 510 9.44 -6.43 -2.52
N LEU A 511 9.90 -5.18 -2.62
CA LEU A 511 9.04 -3.99 -2.45
C LEU A 511 8.47 -3.48 -3.78
N GLY A 512 8.87 -4.07 -4.90
CA GLY A 512 8.53 -3.58 -6.24
C GLY A 512 9.32 -2.35 -6.65
N GLU A 513 9.14 -1.91 -7.89
CA GLU A 513 9.85 -0.80 -8.50
C GLU A 513 11.38 -0.89 -8.41
N ASN A 514 11.91 -2.11 -8.48
CA ASN A 514 13.32 -2.44 -8.32
C ASN A 514 13.89 -2.14 -6.92
N ARG A 515 13.11 -2.39 -5.87
CA ARG A 515 13.54 -2.27 -4.46
C ARG A 515 13.28 -3.50 -3.63
N VAL A 516 14.14 -3.68 -2.64
CA VAL A 516 14.15 -4.82 -1.73
C VAL A 516 14.40 -4.31 -0.31
N ALA A 517 13.63 -4.78 0.67
CA ALA A 517 13.99 -4.63 2.08
C ALA A 517 14.77 -5.86 2.53
N VAL A 518 15.97 -5.68 3.08
CA VAL A 518 16.76 -6.76 3.68
C VAL A 518 16.76 -6.63 5.20
N GLY A 519 16.37 -7.69 5.90
CA GLY A 519 16.15 -7.70 7.34
C GLY A 519 17.27 -8.40 8.11
N VAL A 520 17.75 -7.77 9.19
CA VAL A 520 18.56 -8.43 10.23
C VAL A 520 17.70 -8.67 11.45
N ALA A 521 17.87 -9.82 12.10
CA ALA A 521 17.13 -10.13 13.32
C ALA A 521 17.35 -9.06 14.40
N ILE A 522 16.26 -8.59 15.03
CA ILE A 522 16.29 -7.64 16.15
C ILE A 522 17.13 -8.21 17.29
N ASP A 523 16.92 -9.50 17.60
CA ASP A 523 17.77 -10.30 18.47
C ASP A 523 18.27 -11.53 17.69
N LYS A 524 19.58 -11.67 17.57
CA LYS A 524 20.21 -12.80 16.87
C LYS A 524 19.97 -14.15 17.53
N THR A 525 19.72 -14.18 18.84
CA THR A 525 19.43 -15.41 19.58
C THR A 525 17.94 -15.81 19.47
N SER A 526 17.08 -14.85 19.11
CA SER A 526 15.63 -15.00 19.00
C SER A 526 15.10 -14.38 17.70
N PRO A 527 15.46 -14.92 16.52
CA PRO A 527 15.14 -14.32 15.21
C PRO A 527 13.64 -14.19 14.91
N PHE A 528 12.80 -14.93 15.63
CA PHE A 528 11.34 -14.89 15.52
C PHE A 528 10.70 -13.63 16.15
N ILE A 529 11.47 -12.82 16.89
CA ILE A 529 11.01 -11.50 17.38
C ILE A 529 10.75 -10.55 16.21
N GLY A 530 11.47 -10.71 15.10
CA GLY A 530 11.33 -9.88 13.90
C GLY A 530 12.67 -9.32 13.42
N SER A 531 12.61 -8.43 12.43
CA SER A 531 13.78 -7.86 11.77
C SER A 531 13.78 -6.33 11.82
N LYS A 532 14.98 -5.73 11.82
CA LYS A 532 15.20 -4.36 11.35
C LYS A 532 15.65 -4.41 9.89
N TYR A 533 15.07 -3.57 9.05
CA TYR A 533 15.25 -3.55 7.62
C TYR A 533 16.12 -2.38 7.15
N ALA A 534 16.94 -2.67 6.16
CA ALA A 534 17.58 -1.69 5.29
C ALA A 534 16.99 -1.79 3.88
N ILE A 535 16.98 -0.69 3.14
CA ILE A 535 16.59 -0.68 1.73
C ILE A 535 17.80 -1.05 0.86
N ALA A 536 17.56 -1.88 -0.14
CA ALA A 536 18.50 -2.27 -1.16
C ALA A 536 17.89 -2.12 -2.57
N ASP A 537 18.74 -1.99 -3.57
CA ASP A 537 18.34 -2.11 -4.98
C ASP A 537 18.41 -3.56 -5.49
N THR A 538 17.96 -3.77 -6.72
CA THR A 538 17.97 -5.09 -7.39
C THR A 538 19.31 -5.47 -8.01
N GLU A 539 20.36 -4.71 -7.73
CA GLU A 539 21.76 -5.05 -8.00
C GLU A 539 22.49 -5.52 -6.72
N GLY A 540 21.82 -5.41 -5.56
CA GLY A 540 22.32 -5.86 -4.26
C GLY A 540 23.05 -4.77 -3.47
N ASN A 541 23.00 -3.52 -3.91
CA ASN A 541 23.56 -2.40 -3.16
C ASN A 541 22.63 -2.05 -2.00
N ILE A 542 23.19 -2.01 -0.79
CA ILE A 542 22.47 -1.54 0.41
C ILE A 542 22.51 -0.02 0.43
N LEU A 543 21.32 0.60 0.43
CA LEU A 543 21.13 2.05 0.31
C LEU A 543 20.98 2.75 1.66
N THR A 544 20.50 2.04 2.69
CA THR A 544 20.29 2.59 4.04
C THR A 544 20.91 1.71 5.13
N ASP A 545 20.99 2.24 6.35
CA ASP A 545 21.20 1.43 7.55
C ASP A 545 19.94 0.61 7.91
N PHE A 546 20.06 -0.33 8.84
CA PHE A 546 18.96 -1.16 9.35
C PHE A 546 18.14 -0.43 10.40
N ILE A 547 17.29 0.50 9.96
CA ILE A 547 16.56 1.43 10.84
C ILE A 547 15.04 1.28 10.79
N TYR A 548 14.50 0.56 9.80
CA TYR A 548 13.05 0.39 9.65
C TYR A 548 12.58 -0.90 10.31
N TYR A 549 11.39 -0.91 10.90
CA TYR A 549 10.75 -2.15 11.38
C TYR A 549 9.80 -2.75 10.35
N GLU A 550 9.30 -1.93 9.44
CA GLU A 550 8.45 -2.36 8.32
C GLU A 550 8.58 -1.37 7.18
N VAL A 551 8.39 -1.86 5.96
CA VAL A 551 8.41 -1.08 4.72
C VAL A 551 7.32 -1.61 3.80
N SER A 552 6.43 -0.74 3.34
CA SER A 552 5.40 -1.10 2.36
C SER A 552 6.01 -1.24 0.95
N ASN A 553 5.25 -1.82 0.03
CA ASN A 553 5.64 -1.78 -1.38
C ASN A 553 5.76 -0.34 -1.88
N TYR A 554 6.70 -0.10 -2.80
CA TYR A 554 6.83 1.15 -3.53
C TYR A 554 5.67 1.30 -4.50
N LYS A 555 5.09 2.50 -4.53
CA LYS A 555 4.07 2.92 -5.48
C LYS A 555 4.33 4.35 -5.91
N ASN A 556 4.58 4.56 -7.19
CA ASN A 556 4.96 5.85 -7.77
C ASN A 556 6.22 6.44 -7.11
N GLY A 557 7.21 5.60 -6.84
CA GLY A 557 8.51 6.01 -6.31
C GLY A 557 8.58 6.31 -4.82
N ILE A 558 7.51 6.08 -4.06
CA ILE A 558 7.48 6.24 -2.60
C ILE A 558 6.96 4.97 -1.92
N ALA A 559 7.41 4.71 -0.70
CA ALA A 559 6.90 3.64 0.16
C ALA A 559 6.69 4.18 1.58
N SER A 560 5.76 3.63 2.35
CA SER A 560 5.65 3.92 3.78
C SER A 560 6.63 3.06 4.56
N ALA A 561 7.24 3.62 5.60
CA ALA A 561 8.06 2.89 6.56
C ALA A 561 7.89 3.50 7.96
N TYR A 562 8.27 2.76 9.00
CA TYR A 562 8.39 3.33 10.34
C TYR A 562 9.69 2.92 11.04
N ASP A 563 10.20 3.86 11.84
CA ASP A 563 11.38 3.71 12.70
C ASP A 563 10.95 3.47 14.17
N ASP A 564 11.86 3.66 15.13
CA ASP A 564 11.56 3.50 16.56
C ASP A 564 10.45 4.46 17.06
N LYS A 565 10.16 5.56 16.35
CA LYS A 565 9.28 6.63 16.80
C LYS A 565 8.17 7.02 15.83
N ASN A 566 8.43 7.06 14.53
CA ASN A 566 7.52 7.65 13.55
C ASN A 566 7.29 6.76 12.34
N THR A 567 6.11 6.91 11.74
CA THR A 567 5.73 6.44 10.42
C THR A 567 5.81 7.59 9.41
N PHE A 568 6.39 7.33 8.23
CA PHE A 568 6.64 8.33 7.19
C PHE A 568 6.82 7.67 5.81
N PHE A 569 6.82 8.48 4.75
CA PHE A 569 7.23 8.01 3.42
C PHE A 569 8.74 8.05 3.23
N ILE A 570 9.26 7.09 2.46
CA ILE A 570 10.63 7.03 1.98
C ILE A 570 10.68 7.07 0.44
N ASP A 571 11.71 7.70 -0.11
CA ASP A 571 12.02 7.66 -1.54
C ASP A 571 12.69 6.34 -1.93
N LYS A 572 13.04 6.16 -3.21
CA LYS A 572 13.73 4.94 -3.68
C LYS A 572 15.14 4.81 -3.14
N GLU A 573 15.78 5.86 -2.69
CA GLU A 573 17.08 5.79 -2.04
C GLU A 573 16.92 5.37 -0.55
N GLY A 574 15.68 5.23 -0.10
CA GLY A 574 15.30 4.89 1.26
C GLY A 574 15.29 6.10 2.19
N ASN A 575 15.49 7.32 1.69
CA ASN A 575 15.51 8.50 2.53
C ASN A 575 14.08 8.93 2.89
N LYS A 576 13.89 9.38 4.13
CA LYS A 576 12.64 10.00 4.59
C LYS A 576 12.29 11.21 3.70
N ILE A 577 11.04 11.29 3.29
CA ILE A 577 10.48 12.40 2.52
C ILE A 577 9.90 13.43 3.48
N GLU A 578 10.70 14.43 3.85
CA GLU A 578 10.37 15.44 4.89
C GLU A 578 9.19 16.36 4.55
N ASN A 579 8.80 16.45 3.28
CA ASN A 579 7.69 17.30 2.82
C ASN A 579 6.36 16.55 2.71
N LEU A 580 6.29 15.31 3.18
CA LEU A 580 5.06 14.52 3.33
C LEU A 580 4.79 14.29 4.82
N PRO A 581 3.57 13.86 5.22
CA PRO A 581 3.23 13.65 6.61
C PRO A 581 4.19 12.69 7.33
N ILE A 582 4.55 13.06 8.56
CA ILE A 582 5.28 12.25 9.52
C ILE A 582 4.38 12.10 10.74
N VAL A 583 4.05 10.86 11.10
CA VAL A 583 3.09 10.56 12.16
C VAL A 583 3.79 9.76 13.27
N GLU A 584 3.68 10.22 14.51
CA GLU A 584 4.27 9.52 15.65
C GLU A 584 3.55 8.20 15.94
N GLY A 585 4.32 7.11 16.03
CA GLY A 585 3.83 5.76 16.23
C GLY A 585 4.35 4.80 15.17
N SER A 586 3.78 3.59 15.16
CA SER A 586 4.14 2.50 14.25
C SER A 586 2.94 2.16 13.37
N GLY A 587 3.12 2.03 12.06
CA GLY A 587 2.03 1.70 11.15
C GLY A 587 2.33 2.05 9.70
N THR A 588 1.31 2.48 8.96
CA THR A 588 1.39 2.69 7.51
C THR A 588 0.73 3.99 7.09
N LEU A 589 1.37 4.70 6.15
CA LEU A 589 0.79 5.81 5.41
C LEU A 589 0.41 5.37 3.99
N THR A 590 -0.78 5.74 3.54
CA THR A 590 -1.29 5.43 2.20
C THR A 590 -1.79 6.71 1.54
N VAL A 591 -1.40 6.92 0.28
CA VAL A 591 -1.94 8.03 -0.53
C VAL A 591 -3.31 7.63 -1.08
N GLU A 592 -4.36 8.34 -0.68
CA GLU A 592 -5.75 8.17 -1.12
C GLU A 592 -6.21 9.43 -1.86
N ASN A 593 -6.11 9.45 -3.19
CA ASN A 593 -6.48 10.60 -4.03
C ASN A 593 -5.85 11.93 -3.56
N GLU A 594 -6.63 12.76 -2.84
CA GLU A 594 -6.19 14.06 -2.33
C GLU A 594 -5.63 14.00 -0.90
N LEU A 595 -5.97 12.97 -0.12
CA LEU A 595 -5.53 12.82 1.26
C LEU A 595 -4.45 11.74 1.40
N ILE A 596 -3.78 11.76 2.54
CA ILE A 596 -2.90 10.71 3.02
C ILE A 596 -3.56 10.11 4.26
N LYS A 597 -3.93 8.84 4.18
CA LYS A 597 -4.44 8.05 5.30
C LYS A 597 -3.26 7.54 6.11
N ALA A 598 -3.30 7.79 7.41
CA ALA A 598 -2.40 7.20 8.38
C ALA A 598 -3.17 6.16 9.19
N TYR A 599 -2.73 4.90 9.13
CA TYR A 599 -3.13 3.85 10.06
C TYR A 599 -1.95 3.59 10.98
N VAL A 600 -1.91 4.31 12.11
CA VAL A 600 -0.76 4.34 13.02
C VAL A 600 -1.23 4.05 14.43
N ASP A 601 -0.56 3.10 15.09
CA ASP A 601 -0.93 2.62 16.43
C ASP A 601 -2.40 2.22 16.52
N TYR A 602 -2.89 1.51 15.50
CA TYR A 602 -4.28 1.04 15.35
C TYR A 602 -5.35 2.14 15.25
N LYS A 603 -4.96 3.41 15.03
CA LYS A 603 -5.88 4.55 14.86
C LYS A 603 -5.79 5.13 13.45
N ILE A 604 -6.91 5.65 12.96
CA ILE A 604 -6.99 6.30 11.65
C ILE A 604 -6.92 7.83 11.80
N SER A 605 -6.10 8.45 10.96
CA SER A 605 -6.11 9.89 10.72
C SER A 605 -5.85 10.20 9.25
N TYR A 606 -6.22 11.40 8.82
CA TYR A 606 -6.11 11.87 7.45
C TYR A 606 -5.38 13.20 7.42
N PHE A 607 -4.43 13.32 6.49
CA PHE A 607 -3.62 14.51 6.26
C PHE A 607 -3.74 14.97 4.82
N ASP A 608 -3.52 16.26 4.56
CA ASP A 608 -3.20 16.71 3.21
C ASP A 608 -1.75 16.34 2.83
N LYS A 609 -1.36 16.65 1.59
CA LYS A 609 -0.01 16.31 1.07
C LYS A 609 1.09 17.17 1.69
N GLU A 610 0.72 18.29 2.29
CA GLU A 610 1.62 19.21 3.00
C GLU A 610 1.83 18.80 4.47
N GLY A 611 1.12 17.79 4.97
CA GLY A 611 1.26 17.30 6.34
C GLY A 611 0.28 17.90 7.34
N ASN A 612 -0.71 18.69 6.91
CA ASN A 612 -1.71 19.24 7.80
C ASN A 612 -2.77 18.18 8.13
N LEU A 613 -3.11 18.05 9.41
CA LEU A 613 -4.17 17.16 9.86
C LEU A 613 -5.54 17.67 9.37
N ILE A 614 -6.27 16.81 8.65
CA ILE A 614 -7.61 17.06 8.12
C ILE A 614 -8.66 16.45 9.03
N TRP A 615 -8.41 15.23 9.52
CA TRP A 615 -9.35 14.51 10.38
C TRP A 615 -8.61 13.45 11.20
N GLU A 616 -9.04 13.20 12.43
CA GLU A 616 -8.57 12.08 13.26
C GLU A 616 -9.74 11.47 14.03
N GLU A 617 -9.58 10.19 14.38
CA GLU A 617 -10.54 9.48 15.23
C GLU A 617 -10.73 10.21 16.57
N ASN A 618 -11.98 10.28 17.05
CA ASN A 618 -12.28 11.04 18.25
C ASN A 618 -11.79 10.33 19.53
N SER A 619 -11.00 11.06 20.31
CA SER A 619 -10.58 10.64 21.66
C SER A 619 -11.60 10.98 22.76
N VAL A 620 -12.62 11.78 22.45
CA VAL A 620 -13.65 12.18 23.42
C VAL A 620 -14.99 11.59 23.05
N ILE A 621 -15.57 10.81 23.96
CA ILE A 621 -16.89 10.20 23.83
C ILE A 621 -17.82 10.86 24.84
N SER A 622 -18.84 11.58 24.35
CA SER A 622 -19.83 12.20 25.23
C SER A 622 -20.89 11.18 25.66
N LEU A 623 -21.03 10.97 26.97
CA LEU A 623 -22.04 10.06 27.52
C LEU A 623 -23.40 10.75 27.61
N ASN A 624 -23.41 11.98 28.12
CA ASN A 624 -24.55 12.89 28.17
C ASN A 624 -24.04 14.34 28.23
N ASN A 625 -24.91 15.29 28.62
CA ASN A 625 -24.52 16.71 28.73
C ASN A 625 -23.51 17.00 29.86
N GLN A 626 -23.34 16.08 30.81
CA GLN A 626 -22.47 16.22 31.97
C GLN A 626 -21.18 15.39 31.81
N TYR A 627 -21.31 14.08 31.57
CA TYR A 627 -20.20 13.14 31.59
C TYR A 627 -19.63 12.86 30.21
N LYS A 628 -18.31 12.63 30.18
CA LYS A 628 -17.56 12.22 29.00
C LYS A 628 -16.51 11.19 29.40
N VAL A 629 -16.16 10.32 28.45
CA VAL A 629 -14.97 9.47 28.51
C VAL A 629 -13.94 10.04 27.56
N ILE A 630 -12.71 10.19 28.02
CA ILE A 630 -11.55 10.65 27.26
C ILE A 630 -10.59 9.47 27.13
N GLU A 631 -10.26 9.10 25.91
CA GLU A 631 -9.21 8.14 25.60
C GLU A 631 -7.83 8.80 25.79
N GLU A 632 -6.93 8.09 26.45
CA GLU A 632 -5.55 8.47 26.67
C GLU A 632 -4.64 7.38 26.11
N LYS A 633 -3.56 7.77 25.43
CA LYS A 633 -2.57 6.86 24.84
C LYS A 633 -1.38 6.71 25.78
N TYR A 634 -0.95 5.47 26.01
CA TYR A 634 0.29 5.13 26.70
C TYR A 634 1.10 4.14 25.85
N LYS A 635 2.23 4.62 25.29
CA LYS A 635 3.15 3.85 24.46
C LYS A 635 4.60 4.10 24.89
N PRO A 636 5.11 3.40 25.93
CA PRO A 636 6.46 3.62 26.45
C PRO A 636 7.55 3.11 25.51
N ASN A 637 7.25 2.13 24.65
CA ASN A 637 8.13 1.62 23.60
C ASN A 637 7.29 0.98 22.46
N LYS A 638 7.94 0.37 21.46
CA LYS A 638 7.27 -0.27 20.32
C LYS A 638 6.45 -1.53 20.66
N ASP A 639 6.76 -2.20 21.77
CA ASP A 639 6.18 -3.50 22.15
C ASP A 639 4.97 -3.33 23.11
N TYR A 640 4.65 -2.12 23.55
CA TYR A 640 3.60 -1.88 24.53
C TYR A 640 2.74 -0.66 24.15
N LEU A 641 1.46 -0.88 23.90
CA LEU A 641 0.50 0.15 23.55
C LEU A 641 -0.80 -0.04 24.34
N VAL A 642 -1.24 1.00 25.04
CA VAL A 642 -2.50 1.00 25.77
C VAL A 642 -3.27 2.29 25.48
N TYR A 643 -4.48 2.13 24.96
CA TYR A 643 -5.51 3.17 25.02
C TYR A 643 -6.37 2.93 26.25
N TYR A 644 -6.47 3.92 27.14
CA TYR A 644 -7.19 3.76 28.41
C TYR A 644 -8.17 4.92 28.68
N PRO A 645 -9.29 4.66 29.38
CA PRO A 645 -10.32 5.66 29.60
C PRO A 645 -10.01 6.55 30.81
N LYS A 646 -10.40 7.82 30.69
CA LYS A 646 -10.61 8.75 31.80
C LYS A 646 -12.03 9.29 31.77
N VAL A 647 -12.70 9.27 32.90
CA VAL A 647 -13.99 9.93 33.10
C VAL A 647 -13.77 11.41 33.38
N LYS A 648 -14.65 12.24 32.82
CA LYS A 648 -14.73 13.68 33.09
C LYS A 648 -16.17 14.11 33.29
N GLY A 649 -16.39 15.03 34.24
CA GLY A 649 -17.70 15.64 34.52
C GLY A 649 -18.32 15.19 35.85
N MET A 650 -17.55 14.51 36.70
CA MET A 650 -17.96 14.19 38.06
C MET A 650 -18.01 15.45 38.92
N GLY A 651 -18.93 15.49 39.89
CA GLY A 651 -19.16 16.66 40.73
C GLY A 651 -18.03 16.96 41.72
N ASP A 652 -17.32 15.91 42.16
CA ASP A 652 -16.16 15.97 43.04
C ASP A 652 -14.89 15.61 42.23
N LYS A 653 -13.88 16.47 42.30
CA LYS A 653 -12.64 16.30 41.54
C LYS A 653 -11.67 15.31 42.15
N ASP A 654 -11.64 15.18 43.48
CA ASP A 654 -10.77 14.21 44.12
C ASP A 654 -11.29 12.79 43.81
N LEU A 655 -12.62 12.60 43.84
CA LEU A 655 -13.25 11.35 43.40
C LEU A 655 -13.04 11.07 41.90
N GLU A 656 -13.13 12.09 41.03
CA GLU A 656 -12.82 11.94 39.60
C GLU A 656 -11.40 11.42 39.38
N ASP A 657 -10.43 11.97 40.11
CA ASP A 657 -9.03 11.55 40.05
C ASP A 657 -8.82 10.14 40.60
N GLU A 658 -9.49 9.76 41.69
CA GLU A 658 -9.46 8.39 42.23
C GLU A 658 -9.99 7.35 41.22
N VAL A 659 -11.15 7.63 40.62
CA VAL A 659 -11.74 6.79 39.56
C VAL A 659 -10.77 6.66 38.38
N ASN A 660 -10.20 7.77 37.92
CA ASN A 660 -9.28 7.79 36.78
C ASN A 660 -7.97 7.06 37.06
N ASN A 661 -7.42 7.17 38.28
CA ASN A 661 -6.24 6.43 38.68
C ASN A 661 -6.52 4.92 38.75
N ARG A 662 -7.70 4.52 39.23
CA ARG A 662 -8.12 3.12 39.23
C ARG A 662 -8.31 2.59 37.81
N LEU A 663 -8.96 3.33 36.92
CA LEU A 663 -9.10 2.97 35.50
C LEU A 663 -7.75 2.78 34.82
N LYS A 664 -6.83 3.72 35.02
CA LYS A 664 -5.46 3.62 34.50
C LYS A 664 -4.74 2.35 34.97
N SER A 665 -4.90 1.99 36.25
CA SER A 665 -4.32 0.75 36.79
C SER A 665 -4.97 -0.50 36.20
N LEU A 666 -6.29 -0.52 36.05
CA LEU A 666 -7.04 -1.67 35.51
C LEU A 666 -6.79 -1.86 34.01
N SER A 667 -6.44 -0.80 33.28
CA SER A 667 -6.03 -0.87 31.87
C SER A 667 -4.57 -1.32 31.68
N GLU A 668 -3.89 -1.79 32.72
CA GLU A 668 -2.50 -2.26 32.66
C GLU A 668 -1.49 -1.17 32.21
N VAL A 669 -1.75 0.10 32.55
CA VAL A 669 -0.76 1.17 32.33
C VAL A 669 0.35 1.07 33.38
N LYS A 670 1.44 0.39 33.04
CA LYS A 670 2.59 0.12 33.92
C LYS A 670 3.89 0.71 33.38
N PRO A 671 4.84 1.13 34.25
CA PRO A 671 6.11 1.70 33.82
C PRO A 671 6.95 0.66 33.06
N ILE A 672 7.43 1.04 31.88
CA ILE A 672 8.31 0.23 31.02
C ILE A 672 9.43 1.14 30.50
N GLU A 673 10.65 0.63 30.46
CA GLU A 673 11.80 1.37 29.94
C GLU A 673 11.77 1.46 28.41
N GLU A 674 12.00 2.66 27.87
CA GLU A 674 11.88 2.97 26.44
C GLU A 674 12.81 2.13 25.54
N ASN A 675 13.99 1.78 26.03
CA ASN A 675 15.04 1.11 25.25
C ASN A 675 15.15 -0.41 25.49
N VAL A 676 14.16 -1.01 26.16
CA VAL A 676 14.15 -2.45 26.43
C VAL A 676 13.34 -3.18 25.37
N GLN A 677 13.95 -4.19 24.75
CA GLN A 677 13.23 -5.17 23.94
C GLN A 677 12.47 -6.12 24.87
N LEU A 678 11.14 -6.14 24.77
CA LEU A 678 10.33 -7.08 25.54
C LEU A 678 10.36 -8.47 24.88
N GLU A 679 9.98 -9.50 25.65
CA GLU A 679 9.76 -10.86 25.12
C GLU A 679 8.32 -11.08 24.62
N TYR A 680 7.51 -10.01 24.63
CA TYR A 680 6.12 -10.01 24.24
C TYR A 680 5.71 -8.63 23.72
N ASN A 681 4.63 -8.56 22.96
CA ASN A 681 3.90 -7.34 22.68
C ASN A 681 2.56 -7.32 23.43
N TYR A 682 2.19 -6.16 23.97
CA TYR A 682 0.91 -5.94 24.64
C TYR A 682 0.14 -4.82 23.95
N LEU A 683 -1.11 -5.12 23.59
CA LEU A 683 -2.08 -4.15 23.13
C LEU A 683 -3.23 -4.08 24.13
N GLY A 684 -3.51 -2.91 24.67
CA GLY A 684 -4.67 -2.62 25.51
C GLY A 684 -5.58 -1.58 24.87
N ASP A 685 -6.88 -1.77 24.99
CA ASP A 685 -7.90 -0.83 24.52
C ASP A 685 -9.13 -0.86 25.44
N PHE A 686 -10.11 0.00 25.18
CA PHE A 686 -11.39 -0.04 25.88
C PHE A 686 -12.56 0.32 24.98
N LYS A 687 -13.75 -0.04 25.45
CA LYS A 687 -15.01 0.49 24.90
C LYS A 687 -16.04 0.69 26.00
N ILE A 688 -17.04 1.51 25.70
CA ILE A 688 -18.22 1.65 26.55
C ILE A 688 -19.15 0.48 26.24
N GLU A 689 -19.37 -0.39 27.22
CA GLU A 689 -20.31 -1.52 27.11
C GLU A 689 -21.74 -1.05 27.40
N PHE A 690 -21.90 -0.25 28.47
CA PHE A 690 -23.20 0.21 28.91
C PHE A 690 -23.10 1.58 29.58
N PHE A 691 -24.07 2.46 29.31
CA PHE A 691 -24.23 3.69 30.07
C PHE A 691 -25.72 3.99 30.22
N ASN A 692 -26.20 4.01 31.47
CA ASN A 692 -27.56 4.42 31.77
C ASN A 692 -27.65 5.12 33.12
N LYS A 693 -28.44 6.19 33.18
CA LYS A 693 -28.52 7.12 34.32
C LYS A 693 -27.12 7.57 34.79
N ASN A 694 -26.59 6.92 35.83
CA ASN A 694 -25.32 7.23 36.46
C ASN A 694 -24.29 6.09 36.35
N LEU A 695 -24.71 4.89 35.97
CA LEU A 695 -23.80 3.76 35.79
C LEU A 695 -23.09 3.84 34.44
N LEU A 696 -21.77 3.90 34.49
CA LEU A 696 -20.89 3.69 33.35
C LEU A 696 -20.24 2.31 33.46
N GLU A 697 -20.43 1.51 32.42
CA GLU A 697 -19.74 0.24 32.24
C GLU A 697 -18.72 0.34 31.11
N LEU A 698 -17.46 0.06 31.42
CA LEU A 698 -16.36 0.02 30.44
C LEU A 698 -15.83 -1.40 30.36
N GLU A 699 -15.72 -1.93 29.14
CA GLU A 699 -14.93 -3.11 28.83
C GLU A 699 -13.49 -2.66 28.58
N LEU A 700 -12.57 -3.12 29.42
CA LEU A 700 -11.14 -2.94 29.28
C LEU A 700 -10.56 -4.24 28.72
N ASP A 701 -10.03 -4.16 27.50
CA ASP A 701 -9.48 -5.30 26.78
C ASP A 701 -7.96 -5.22 26.73
N GLY A 702 -7.32 -6.37 26.78
CA GLY A 702 -5.88 -6.50 26.60
C GLY A 702 -5.53 -7.76 25.81
N TYR A 703 -4.41 -7.73 25.10
CA TYR A 703 -3.88 -8.87 24.37
C TYR A 703 -2.37 -8.92 24.55
N ASN A 704 -1.91 -9.92 25.29
CA ASN A 704 -0.50 -10.16 25.54
C ASN A 704 0.02 -11.29 24.63
N PHE A 705 0.87 -10.98 23.66
CA PHE A 705 1.46 -11.96 22.76
C PHE A 705 2.95 -12.13 23.04
N HIS A 706 3.33 -13.27 23.61
CA HIS A 706 4.74 -13.64 23.74
C HIS A 706 5.32 -14.01 22.37
N PHE A 707 6.47 -13.44 22.00
CA PHE A 707 7.07 -13.69 20.70
C PHE A 707 7.37 -15.19 20.52
N GLY A 708 6.98 -15.75 19.38
CA GLY A 708 7.13 -17.18 19.08
C GLY A 708 6.05 -18.10 19.69
N ALA A 709 5.10 -17.56 20.47
CA ALA A 709 3.93 -18.32 20.92
C ALA A 709 2.95 -18.59 19.76
N ALA A 710 2.13 -19.63 19.91
CA ALA A 710 1.11 -19.97 18.91
C ALA A 710 -0.03 -18.94 18.86
N HIS A 711 -0.35 -18.31 20.00
CA HIS A 711 -1.32 -17.23 20.15
C HIS A 711 -1.01 -16.43 21.42
N GLY A 712 -1.60 -15.24 21.53
CA GLY A 712 -1.53 -14.42 22.75
C GLY A 712 -2.58 -14.83 23.78
N ILE A 713 -2.54 -14.17 24.92
CA ILE A 713 -3.50 -14.35 26.01
C ILE A 713 -4.33 -13.06 26.10
N PRO A 714 -5.62 -13.11 25.73
CA PRO A 714 -6.49 -11.96 25.90
C PRO A 714 -6.90 -11.81 27.37
N SER A 715 -7.00 -10.58 27.83
CA SER A 715 -7.58 -10.18 29.11
C SER A 715 -8.80 -9.32 28.88
N LYS A 716 -9.81 -9.45 29.75
CA LYS A 716 -11.04 -8.66 29.70
C LYS A 716 -11.55 -8.35 31.10
N ILE A 717 -11.83 -7.08 31.35
CA ILE A 717 -12.35 -6.58 32.63
C ILE A 717 -13.52 -5.64 32.35
N TYR A 718 -14.66 -5.85 33.01
CA TYR A 718 -15.77 -4.90 33.01
C TYR A 718 -15.81 -4.09 34.31
N THR A 719 -15.61 -2.79 34.19
CA THR A 719 -15.77 -1.84 35.30
C THR A 719 -17.21 -1.36 35.36
N LYS A 720 -17.82 -1.27 36.55
CA LYS A 720 -19.21 -0.82 36.76
C LYS A 720 -19.18 0.35 37.72
N ILE A 721 -19.17 1.57 37.19
CA ILE A 721 -18.82 2.78 37.93
C ILE A 721 -20.04 3.66 38.11
N ASP A 722 -20.39 3.99 39.34
CA ASP A 722 -21.37 5.06 39.59
C ASP A 722 -20.68 6.42 39.47
N LEU A 723 -21.01 7.18 38.42
CA LEU A 723 -20.37 8.47 38.14
C LEU A 723 -20.75 9.57 39.14
N THR A 724 -21.70 9.33 40.05
CA THR A 724 -22.05 10.29 41.12
C THR A 724 -21.26 10.06 42.40
N THR A 725 -20.92 8.81 42.72
CA THR A 725 -20.24 8.45 43.97
C THR A 725 -18.79 8.01 43.77
N GLY A 726 -18.40 7.61 42.55
CA GLY A 726 -17.10 7.01 42.25
C GLY A 726 -16.98 5.52 42.63
N GLU A 727 -18.06 4.91 43.13
CA GLU A 727 -18.10 3.50 43.54
C GLU A 727 -17.94 2.57 42.34
N PHE A 728 -17.16 1.49 42.51
CA PHE A 728 -17.03 0.40 41.53
C PHE A 728 -17.75 -0.83 42.08
N TYR A 729 -18.80 -1.27 41.39
CA TYR A 729 -19.63 -2.38 41.85
C TYR A 729 -19.05 -3.77 41.51
N GLU A 730 -19.12 -4.64 42.51
CA GLU A 730 -18.85 -6.08 42.44
C GLU A 730 -20.16 -6.88 42.26
N LEU A 731 -20.05 -8.18 41.97
CA LEU A 731 -21.21 -9.01 41.65
C LEU A 731 -22.20 -9.09 42.82
N LYS A 732 -21.67 -9.21 44.04
CA LYS A 732 -22.44 -9.28 45.29
C LYS A 732 -23.32 -8.04 45.52
N ASP A 733 -22.90 -6.86 45.04
CA ASP A 733 -23.59 -5.59 45.30
C ASP A 733 -24.95 -5.50 44.58
N LEU A 734 -25.20 -6.39 43.61
CA LEU A 734 -26.47 -6.49 42.88
C LEU A 734 -27.55 -7.22 43.71
N PHE A 735 -27.14 -7.98 44.72
CA PHE A 735 -28.00 -8.95 45.40
C PHE A 735 -28.27 -8.57 46.86
N LYS A 736 -29.33 -9.16 47.43
CA LYS A 736 -29.65 -9.00 48.86
C LYS A 736 -28.60 -9.73 49.70
N GLU A 737 -28.22 -9.15 50.85
CA GLU A 737 -27.16 -9.71 51.73
C GLU A 737 -27.42 -11.16 52.17
N ASP A 738 -28.68 -11.56 52.31
CA ASP A 738 -29.10 -12.91 52.73
C ASP A 738 -29.39 -13.86 51.55
N SER A 739 -29.17 -13.42 50.31
CA SER A 739 -29.37 -14.25 49.13
C SER A 739 -28.14 -15.11 48.79
N ASP A 740 -28.37 -16.38 48.48
CA ASP A 740 -27.33 -17.30 48.00
C ASP A 740 -27.15 -17.15 46.48
N TYR A 741 -26.76 -15.95 46.04
CA TYR A 741 -26.67 -15.61 44.62
C TYR A 741 -25.68 -16.52 43.88
N VAL A 742 -24.56 -16.91 44.51
CA VAL A 742 -23.57 -17.82 43.92
C VAL A 742 -24.22 -19.12 43.51
N LYS A 743 -24.98 -19.74 44.41
CA LYS A 743 -25.68 -21.00 44.10
C LYS A 743 -26.77 -20.79 43.05
N VAL A 744 -27.59 -19.76 43.18
CA VAL A 744 -28.71 -19.50 42.23
C VAL A 744 -28.17 -19.30 40.81
N LEU A 745 -27.18 -18.43 40.62
CA LEU A 745 -26.56 -18.21 39.32
C LEU A 745 -25.83 -19.46 38.82
N SER A 746 -25.18 -20.19 39.73
CA SER A 746 -24.48 -21.43 39.38
C SER A 746 -25.42 -22.47 38.80
N ASP A 747 -26.59 -22.65 39.44
CA ASP A 747 -27.62 -23.58 39.02
C ASP A 747 -28.22 -23.17 37.66
N ILE A 748 -28.49 -21.88 37.44
CA ILE A 748 -28.99 -21.37 36.15
C ILE A 748 -28.01 -21.67 35.03
N ILE A 749 -26.73 -21.32 35.19
CA ILE A 749 -25.68 -21.54 34.18
C ILE A 749 -25.48 -23.05 33.94
N GLY A 750 -25.48 -23.86 34.99
CA GLY A 750 -25.38 -25.32 34.86
C GLY A 750 -26.54 -25.92 34.04
N GLN A 751 -27.76 -25.40 34.21
CA GLN A 751 -28.90 -25.79 33.38
C GLN A 751 -28.78 -25.28 31.95
N GLN A 752 -28.23 -24.08 31.73
CA GLN A 752 -27.97 -23.57 30.38
C GLN A 752 -26.97 -24.47 29.64
N ILE A 753 -25.83 -24.79 30.26
CA ILE A 753 -24.81 -25.69 29.69
C ILE A 753 -25.41 -27.06 29.35
N LYS A 754 -26.23 -27.61 30.24
CA LYS A 754 -26.81 -28.94 30.07
C LYS A 754 -27.88 -29.00 28.98
N ASN A 755 -28.70 -27.95 28.84
CA ASN A 755 -29.94 -28.01 28.06
C ASN A 755 -29.91 -27.16 26.78
N ASN A 756 -28.94 -26.26 26.59
CA ASN A 756 -28.82 -25.43 25.39
C ASN A 756 -27.65 -25.91 24.50
N PRO A 757 -27.93 -26.43 23.29
CA PRO A 757 -26.90 -26.89 22.34
C PRO A 757 -25.87 -25.82 21.94
N GLU A 758 -26.20 -24.53 22.08
CA GLU A 758 -25.28 -23.42 21.87
C GLU A 758 -24.01 -23.55 22.72
N TYR A 759 -24.09 -24.14 23.92
CA TYR A 759 -22.96 -24.33 24.82
C TYR A 759 -22.31 -25.71 24.71
N SER A 760 -22.52 -26.44 23.61
CA SER A 760 -21.92 -27.76 23.37
C SER A 760 -20.39 -27.76 23.29
N TYR A 761 -19.77 -26.59 23.13
CA TYR A 761 -18.31 -26.41 23.13
C TYR A 761 -17.70 -26.37 24.54
N ILE A 762 -18.51 -26.29 25.60
CA ILE A 762 -18.05 -26.34 26.99
C ILE A 762 -17.49 -27.74 27.28
N PHE A 763 -16.35 -27.79 27.97
CA PHE A 763 -15.73 -29.07 28.30
C PHE A 763 -16.63 -29.88 29.25
N PRO A 764 -16.89 -31.17 28.95
CA PRO A 764 -17.66 -32.03 29.85
C PRO A 764 -17.08 -32.03 31.27
N ASP A 765 -17.95 -31.95 32.27
CA ASP A 765 -17.63 -32.04 33.70
C ASP A 765 -16.65 -30.96 34.26
N THR A 766 -16.41 -29.87 33.53
CA THR A 766 -15.50 -28.79 33.98
C THR A 766 -16.19 -27.66 34.75
N TYR A 767 -17.49 -27.45 34.52
CA TYR A 767 -18.25 -26.42 35.19
C TYR A 767 -18.63 -26.84 36.62
N ASN A 768 -18.08 -26.14 37.62
CA ASN A 768 -18.28 -26.44 39.04
C ASN A 768 -19.07 -25.34 39.80
N GLY A 769 -19.72 -24.43 39.07
CA GLY A 769 -20.33 -23.22 39.62
C GLY A 769 -19.49 -21.96 39.42
N ILE A 770 -20.08 -20.81 39.72
CA ILE A 770 -19.41 -19.51 39.68
C ILE A 770 -18.66 -19.23 41.00
N LYS A 771 -17.68 -18.33 40.96
CA LYS A 771 -17.04 -17.77 42.16
C LYS A 771 -17.86 -16.60 42.72
N GLU A 772 -17.63 -16.21 43.97
CA GLU A 772 -18.25 -15.01 44.57
C GLU A 772 -17.93 -13.73 43.78
N ASP A 773 -16.70 -13.62 43.30
CA ASP A 773 -16.14 -12.54 42.51
C ASP A 773 -16.13 -12.83 41.00
N GLN A 774 -17.01 -13.72 40.52
CA GLN A 774 -17.06 -14.10 39.11
C GLN A 774 -17.19 -12.86 38.20
N PRO A 775 -16.36 -12.76 37.14
CA PRO A 775 -16.46 -11.66 36.19
C PRO A 775 -17.84 -11.56 35.55
N PHE A 776 -18.33 -10.33 35.46
CA PHE A 776 -19.68 -10.05 35.00
C PHE A 776 -19.81 -8.64 34.44
N TYR A 777 -20.89 -8.44 33.69
CA TYR A 777 -21.29 -7.15 33.17
C TYR A 777 -22.83 -7.09 33.05
N VAL A 778 -23.39 -5.90 32.89
CA VAL A 778 -24.85 -5.67 32.96
C VAL A 778 -25.38 -4.88 31.78
N SER A 779 -26.62 -5.18 31.39
CA SER A 779 -27.42 -4.33 30.51
C SER A 779 -28.72 -3.96 31.20
N GLN A 780 -29.57 -3.18 30.53
CA GLN A 780 -30.85 -2.73 31.09
C GLN A 780 -31.70 -3.86 31.72
N ASN A 781 -31.67 -5.07 31.14
CA ASN A 781 -32.58 -6.16 31.49
C ASN A 781 -31.88 -7.50 31.80
N THR A 782 -30.55 -7.55 31.80
CA THR A 782 -29.81 -8.82 31.80
C THR A 782 -28.49 -8.70 32.52
N LEU A 783 -28.19 -9.71 33.35
CA LEU A 783 -26.87 -9.98 33.91
C LEU A 783 -26.12 -10.92 32.97
N TYR A 784 -24.85 -10.62 32.70
CA TYR A 784 -23.97 -11.48 31.92
C TYR A 784 -22.84 -11.97 32.82
N ILE A 785 -22.68 -13.29 32.92
CA ILE A 785 -21.58 -13.92 33.64
C ILE A 785 -20.63 -14.53 32.61
N TYR A 786 -19.34 -14.25 32.71
CA TYR A 786 -18.36 -14.78 31.76
C TYR A 786 -17.20 -15.50 32.44
N PHE A 787 -16.54 -16.35 31.66
CA PHE A 787 -15.39 -17.17 32.04
C PHE A 787 -14.18 -16.81 31.18
N TYR A 788 -12.98 -16.94 31.74
CA TYR A 788 -11.76 -16.70 30.99
C TYR A 788 -11.49 -17.83 29.98
N PRO A 789 -10.72 -17.55 28.90
CA PRO A 789 -10.27 -18.60 28.00
C PRO A 789 -9.63 -19.76 28.76
N TYR A 790 -9.89 -21.00 28.34
CA TYR A 790 -9.47 -22.24 28.99
C TYR A 790 -10.11 -22.58 30.35
N GLU A 791 -10.90 -21.69 30.96
CA GLU A 791 -11.47 -21.97 32.29
C GLU A 791 -12.48 -23.12 32.24
N ILE A 792 -13.41 -23.08 31.27
CA ILE A 792 -14.44 -24.12 31.07
C ILE A 792 -14.59 -24.54 29.59
N ALA A 793 -13.83 -23.95 28.68
CA ALA A 793 -13.98 -24.12 27.23
C ALA A 793 -12.62 -23.97 26.51
N PRO A 794 -12.46 -24.50 25.28
CA PRO A 794 -11.25 -24.29 24.50
C PRO A 794 -11.04 -22.81 24.15
N TYR A 795 -9.80 -22.40 23.88
CA TYR A 795 -9.46 -21.02 23.51
C TYR A 795 -10.31 -20.44 22.37
N ALA A 796 -10.66 -21.28 21.38
CA ALA A 796 -11.49 -20.88 20.24
C ALA A 796 -12.90 -20.40 20.64
N ALA A 797 -13.40 -20.76 21.83
CA ALA A 797 -14.66 -20.27 22.38
C ALA A 797 -14.54 -18.83 22.96
N GLY A 798 -13.33 -18.29 23.06
CA GLY A 798 -13.07 -16.96 23.62
C GLY A 798 -13.41 -16.89 25.10
N PHE A 799 -14.32 -15.98 25.46
CA PHE A 799 -14.84 -15.80 26.81
C PHE A 799 -16.28 -16.35 26.88
N PRO A 800 -16.49 -17.62 27.29
CA PRO A 800 -17.84 -18.18 27.42
C PRO A 800 -18.69 -17.27 28.30
N THR A 801 -19.82 -16.81 27.77
CA THR A 801 -20.67 -15.81 28.41
C THR A 801 -22.10 -16.30 28.49
N PHE A 802 -22.68 -16.25 29.68
CA PHE A 802 -24.02 -16.73 30.00
C PHE A 802 -24.94 -15.56 30.32
N LYS A 803 -26.10 -15.54 29.64
CA LYS A 803 -27.10 -14.49 29.77
C LYS A 803 -28.13 -14.89 30.82
N ILE A 804 -28.33 -14.06 31.83
CA ILE A 804 -29.29 -14.28 32.92
C ILE A 804 -30.24 -13.08 32.98
N PRO A 805 -31.44 -13.18 32.38
CA PRO A 805 -32.44 -12.13 32.43
C PRO A 805 -32.81 -11.77 33.88
N TYR A 806 -32.92 -10.49 34.21
CA TYR A 806 -33.22 -10.08 35.59
C TYR A 806 -34.55 -10.62 36.10
N LYS A 807 -35.54 -10.78 35.21
CA LYS A 807 -36.84 -11.40 35.55
C LYS A 807 -36.71 -12.81 36.16
N ASP A 808 -35.64 -13.55 35.83
CA ASP A 808 -35.42 -14.92 36.28
C ASP A 808 -34.72 -14.95 37.66
N ILE A 809 -34.18 -13.81 38.12
CA ILE A 809 -33.44 -13.65 39.37
C ILE A 809 -33.93 -12.45 40.20
N ILE A 810 -35.09 -11.87 39.88
CA ILE A 810 -35.55 -10.61 40.49
C ILE A 810 -35.78 -10.75 41.99
N ASP A 811 -36.17 -11.95 42.44
CA ASP A 811 -36.42 -12.24 43.85
C ASP A 811 -35.18 -12.12 44.73
N ILE A 812 -33.97 -12.25 44.16
CA ILE A 812 -32.69 -12.13 44.87
C ILE A 812 -31.98 -10.79 44.63
N ILE A 813 -32.40 -10.00 43.65
CA ILE A 813 -31.83 -8.68 43.36
C ILE A 813 -32.20 -7.69 44.47
N ASN A 814 -31.23 -6.89 44.92
CA ASN A 814 -31.48 -5.79 45.84
C ASN A 814 -31.94 -4.54 45.06
N GLU A 815 -33.24 -4.46 44.77
CA GLU A 815 -33.81 -3.34 44.01
C GLU A 815 -33.68 -1.97 44.72
N ALA A 816 -33.49 -1.97 46.04
CA ALA A 816 -33.21 -0.76 46.82
C ALA A 816 -31.70 -0.50 46.99
N GLY A 817 -30.84 -1.36 46.45
CA GLY A 817 -29.39 -1.28 46.53
C GLY A 817 -28.82 -0.21 45.60
N ALA A 818 -27.69 0.37 45.99
CA ALA A 818 -27.04 1.44 45.23
C ALA A 818 -26.70 1.00 43.80
N PHE A 819 -26.21 -0.24 43.61
CA PHE A 819 -25.89 -0.75 42.29
C PHE A 819 -27.12 -0.79 41.39
N TRP A 820 -28.22 -1.42 41.80
CA TRP A 820 -29.44 -1.48 40.98
C TRP A 820 -29.99 -0.08 40.64
N MET A 821 -30.08 0.81 41.63
CA MET A 821 -30.59 2.17 41.45
C MET A 821 -29.72 3.05 40.53
N SER A 822 -28.44 2.71 40.37
CA SER A 822 -27.53 3.47 39.51
C SER A 822 -27.91 3.39 38.02
N PHE A 823 -28.69 2.37 37.61
CA PHE A 823 -29.11 2.16 36.22
C PHE A 823 -30.57 1.71 36.01
N ASN A 824 -31.36 1.46 37.06
CA ASN A 824 -32.80 1.19 37.00
C ASN A 824 -33.60 2.22 37.77
#